data_AF-A0A5A8AGU1-F1
#
_entry.id   AF-A0A5A8AGU1-F1
#
_cell.length_a   1.000
_cell.length_b   1.000
_cell.length_c   1.000
_cell.angle_alpha   90.00
_cell.angle_beta   90.00
_cell.angle_gamma   90.00
#
_symmetry.space_group_name_H-M   'P 1'
#
loop_
_entity.id
_entity.type
_entity.pdbx_description
1 polymer ?
#
loop_
_entity_poly.entity_id
_entity_poly.type
_entity_poly.pdbx_seq_one_letter_code
_entity_poly.pdbx_strand_id
1 'polypeptide(L)'
;MINKLTIMKNFIYPMDLVPLLFGNFRIGSAPFKVLLPILLVCCAGSSVFCQSSGRLYLSSAGTGFVYDITGSTPSGVAAALPAHLAAPSYYNNSNGGAVSNLAVGYDNTQASRPLVFLNSDTAANSPLLKNGTSTGLTLPVGIGGIGTNNVLGSYFGQSFGFSGKNLYRLYPTVSATPMSITGDAIWNASSSTIFASDTFYDYQNNVYTLLQNLSGTTYTRYLYRIAITGATTATATQIAAVSGPAGVRNADANVSTPNDAGNVRGTAYLNGYVFLSSGNGNDDVVIYRINIHTGVSEYLTQYNVANLSLSNIDLASVDYFQPFTFACGAMALQGTAPYVAGTSSQRTLRIPVSNIYAPGTYTINVTGTDFTNPAYAASITAGTTFIDVPLTYNGTGQGGYRTLTVDLNGSTTNCTYQAFIDADSDGDGILDSADLDDDNDGIPDSAEGCAGTVTMASVSPATAASLTNTNTAVVPLVPPGTSLPGGGVTLTKTSGTGNGWGVYTPPVSSATLTVNGAQSASFPTTYLDMTAAVPRTLNINFGVTANSLSSNNNRYQYIIGIAGLGGEGVSVTNTFSVPLTVAGNANVFNTGIYSLLDGAVSTTPGASGTTFTTNTPFNTPQGYTFFLVPADVASLTMTWTGNNDPHGVIFGVYNLNCTADTDGDGTVNRLDLDSDNDGCLDAMEGDENVAYSMLVGAHAGLSVGTGSSAASQNLCNAANCVNVNGVPVQVNAGGPADTLGTQGQGAGDSENALVSACYCYKPVVATGGTVLNTLQGITSLGRAGGNNANWPMVRKGAWTALESRTKGFVINRLTTAQISAIPAANLVEGMMVYNTSLDCLQVNTTGTPAGWSCLNTQSCPAN
;
A
#
# COMPACT_ATOMS: atom_id res chain seq x y z
N MET A 1 56.27 12.34 -31.94
CA MET A 1 56.69 11.36 -32.97
C MET A 1 55.62 10.29 -32.99
N ILE A 2 54.64 10.38 -33.89
CA ILE A 2 54.64 9.72 -35.20
C ILE A 2 54.77 8.20 -35.06
N ASN A 3 53.63 7.48 -35.13
CA ASN A 3 53.35 6.71 -36.34
C ASN A 3 51.85 6.47 -36.55
N LYS A 4 51.40 6.59 -37.81
CA LYS A 4 50.07 6.19 -38.28
C LYS A 4 50.18 4.83 -38.95
N LEU A 5 49.13 4.02 -38.89
CA LEU A 5 48.71 3.24 -40.07
C LEU A 5 47.17 3.09 -40.07
N THR A 6 46.60 2.80 -41.22
CA THR A 6 45.18 3.07 -41.51
C THR A 6 44.56 1.96 -42.38
N ILE A 7 43.23 1.83 -42.31
CA ILE A 7 42.30 1.32 -43.37
C ILE A 7 42.01 -0.20 -43.45
N MET A 8 40.74 -0.47 -43.84
CA MET A 8 40.04 -1.72 -44.25
C MET A 8 39.63 -2.69 -43.11
N LYS A 9 38.32 -2.95 -42.86
CA LYS A 9 37.20 -3.46 -43.70
C LYS A 9 37.38 -4.92 -44.19
N ASN A 10 36.85 -5.91 -43.46
CA ASN A 10 35.54 -6.52 -43.76
C ASN A 10 35.23 -7.78 -42.91
N PHE A 11 33.94 -7.92 -42.61
CA PHE A 11 33.15 -9.10 -42.22
C PHE A 11 33.78 -10.50 -42.31
N ILE A 12 33.74 -11.23 -41.18
CA ILE A 12 33.37 -12.67 -41.10
C ILE A 12 32.44 -12.83 -39.87
N TYR A 13 31.38 -13.64 -40.00
CA TYR A 13 30.40 -13.91 -38.93
C TYR A 13 30.91 -14.94 -37.90
N PRO A 14 30.49 -14.87 -36.62
CA PRO A 14 30.84 -15.88 -35.62
C PRO A 14 29.77 -16.99 -35.51
N MET A 15 30.21 -18.24 -35.58
CA MET A 15 29.62 -19.34 -34.82
C MET A 15 30.74 -20.20 -34.23
N ASP A 16 30.42 -20.86 -33.13
CA ASP A 16 31.23 -21.84 -32.38
C ASP A 16 32.51 -21.31 -31.68
N LEU A 17 32.44 -21.08 -30.36
CA LEU A 17 33.16 -21.87 -29.35
C LEU A 17 32.90 -21.39 -27.90
N VAL A 18 32.48 -22.33 -27.05
CA VAL A 18 32.55 -22.33 -25.57
C VAL A 18 32.87 -23.80 -25.23
N PRO A 19 33.82 -24.17 -24.33
CA PRO A 19 34.20 -23.48 -23.09
C PRO A 19 35.72 -23.35 -22.80
N LEU A 20 36.09 -22.51 -21.81
CA LEU A 20 37.23 -22.75 -20.92
C LEU A 20 37.14 -21.88 -19.66
N LEU A 21 37.60 -22.44 -18.52
CA LEU A 21 37.86 -21.77 -17.24
C LEU A 21 36.66 -21.25 -16.42
N PHE A 22 35.91 -22.18 -15.82
CA PHE A 22 35.52 -22.01 -14.41
C PHE A 22 36.53 -22.76 -13.53
N GLY A 23 37.25 -22.02 -12.69
CA GLY A 23 38.25 -22.55 -11.76
C GLY A 23 38.12 -21.92 -10.38
N ASN A 24 37.38 -22.60 -9.51
CA ASN A 24 37.41 -22.48 -8.04
C ASN A 24 37.12 -21.11 -7.41
N PHE A 25 35.88 -20.91 -6.94
CA PHE A 25 35.60 -20.59 -5.53
C PHE A 25 34.13 -20.95 -5.19
N ARG A 26 33.86 -21.50 -4.00
CA ARG A 26 32.50 -21.82 -3.50
C ARG A 26 32.22 -21.08 -2.18
N ILE A 27 31.51 -19.96 -2.26
CA ILE A 27 30.67 -19.27 -1.25
C ILE A 27 29.65 -18.44 -2.07
N GLY A 28 28.36 -18.28 -1.73
CA GLY A 28 27.52 -18.87 -0.69
C GLY A 28 26.03 -18.65 -1.02
N SER A 29 25.11 -19.06 -0.14
CA SER A 29 23.65 -18.96 -0.34
C SER A 29 23.05 -17.57 -0.01
N ALA A 30 22.78 -16.76 -1.03
CA ALA A 30 21.72 -15.75 -1.10
C ALA A 30 21.48 -15.33 -2.58
N PRO A 31 20.25 -14.93 -3.00
CA PRO A 31 19.89 -14.97 -4.43
C PRO A 31 20.36 -13.76 -5.25
N PHE A 32 21.32 -13.99 -6.14
CA PHE A 32 21.79 -13.05 -7.17
C PHE A 32 20.74 -12.89 -8.30
N LYS A 33 19.64 -12.17 -8.05
CA LYS A 33 18.48 -12.06 -8.97
C LYS A 33 18.18 -10.66 -9.54
N VAL A 34 19.08 -9.68 -9.40
CA VAL A 34 18.83 -8.28 -9.84
C VAL A 34 19.74 -7.80 -10.99
N LEU A 35 20.93 -8.39 -11.21
CA LEU A 35 21.86 -7.90 -12.26
C LEU A 35 21.72 -8.58 -13.64
N LEU A 36 21.11 -9.77 -13.72
CA LEU A 36 20.97 -10.48 -15.00
C LEU A 36 19.93 -9.87 -15.98
N PRO A 37 18.83 -9.20 -15.55
CA PRO A 37 17.91 -8.53 -16.47
C PRO A 37 18.53 -7.29 -17.14
N ILE A 38 19.44 -6.58 -16.44
CA ILE A 38 19.97 -5.29 -16.89
C ILE A 38 21.07 -5.49 -17.94
N LEU A 39 21.88 -6.54 -17.83
CA LEU A 39 23.00 -6.77 -18.76
C LEU A 39 22.57 -7.46 -20.08
N LEU A 40 21.45 -8.18 -20.09
CA LEU A 40 20.95 -8.86 -21.30
C LEU A 40 20.27 -7.91 -22.30
N VAL A 41 19.87 -6.71 -21.86
CA VAL A 41 19.23 -5.68 -22.70
C VAL A 41 20.21 -5.01 -23.67
N CYS A 42 21.52 -5.03 -23.38
CA CYS A 42 22.52 -4.29 -24.17
C CYS A 42 23.21 -5.09 -25.28
N CYS A 43 22.86 -6.36 -25.52
CA CYS A 43 23.54 -7.24 -26.50
C CYS A 43 22.62 -8.06 -27.41
N ALA A 44 21.32 -7.75 -27.46
CA ALA A 44 20.42 -8.26 -28.49
C ALA A 44 20.03 -7.12 -29.45
N GLY A 45 20.58 -7.15 -30.68
CA GLY A 45 20.25 -6.20 -31.75
C GLY A 45 18.87 -6.41 -32.38
N SER A 46 17.85 -6.60 -31.54
CA SER A 46 16.45 -6.75 -31.92
C SER A 46 15.68 -5.52 -31.44
N SER A 47 15.16 -4.73 -32.38
CA SER A 47 14.44 -3.50 -32.11
C SER A 47 13.25 -3.71 -31.17
N VAL A 48 13.27 -3.04 -30.01
CA VAL A 48 12.11 -2.94 -29.12
C VAL A 48 11.00 -2.21 -29.87
N PHE A 49 9.83 -2.83 -29.95
CA PHE A 49 8.73 -2.34 -30.80
C PHE A 49 8.20 -0.98 -30.34
N CYS A 50 7.96 -0.08 -31.28
CA CYS A 50 7.57 1.30 -31.01
C CYS A 50 6.04 1.46 -30.94
N GLN A 51 5.43 0.93 -29.87
CA GLN A 51 4.03 1.19 -29.49
C GLN A 51 3.96 1.57 -28.00
N SER A 52 3.27 2.66 -27.65
CA SER A 52 3.04 3.05 -26.25
C SER A 52 1.71 3.79 -26.06
N SER A 53 1.16 3.76 -24.85
CA SER A 53 0.06 4.65 -24.45
C SER A 53 0.49 6.12 -24.42
N GLY A 54 -0.46 7.05 -24.41
CA GLY A 54 -0.18 8.48 -24.40
C GLY A 54 0.37 9.00 -25.73
N ARG A 55 0.08 8.28 -26.83
CA ARG A 55 0.56 8.59 -28.18
C ARG A 55 -0.61 8.77 -29.15
N LEU A 56 -0.40 9.66 -30.12
CA LEU A 56 -1.28 9.83 -31.28
C LEU A 56 -0.56 9.32 -32.52
N TYR A 57 -1.11 8.28 -33.14
CA TYR A 57 -0.59 7.68 -34.36
C TYR A 57 -1.44 8.11 -35.56
N LEU A 58 -0.77 8.32 -36.70
CA LEU A 58 -1.37 8.62 -38.00
C LEU A 58 -0.95 7.54 -38.99
N SER A 59 -1.90 6.85 -39.63
CA SER A 59 -1.62 6.03 -40.81
C SER A 59 -1.74 6.85 -42.09
N SER A 60 -1.05 6.42 -43.14
CA SER A 60 -1.36 6.85 -44.51
C SER A 60 -1.18 5.70 -45.49
N ALA A 61 -2.28 5.29 -46.13
CA ALA A 61 -2.23 4.34 -47.24
C ALA A 61 -1.40 4.86 -48.43
N GLY A 62 -1.29 6.18 -48.60
CA GLY A 62 -0.54 6.80 -49.70
C GLY A 62 0.98 6.65 -49.56
N THR A 63 1.47 6.55 -48.32
CA THR A 63 2.89 6.31 -48.04
C THR A 63 3.17 4.85 -47.67
N GLY A 64 2.16 4.11 -47.18
CA GLY A 64 2.31 2.74 -46.69
C GLY A 64 2.94 2.65 -45.31
N PHE A 65 2.78 3.69 -44.47
CA PHE A 65 3.43 3.82 -43.17
C PHE A 65 2.48 4.33 -42.07
N VAL A 66 2.91 4.12 -40.81
CA VAL A 66 2.36 4.75 -39.61
C VAL A 66 3.41 5.71 -39.02
N TYR A 67 2.94 6.84 -38.50
CA TYR A 67 3.74 7.92 -37.92
C TYR A 67 3.30 8.19 -36.48
N ASP A 68 4.23 8.40 -35.57
CA ASP A 68 3.94 9.00 -34.26
C ASP A 68 3.90 10.53 -34.43
N ILE A 69 2.70 11.12 -34.28
CA ILE A 69 2.45 12.57 -34.37
C ILE A 69 2.13 13.16 -32.98
N THR A 70 2.63 12.55 -31.91
CA THR A 70 2.41 13.04 -30.54
C THR A 70 3.14 14.37 -30.31
N GLY A 71 2.43 15.34 -29.70
CA GLY A 71 3.02 16.61 -29.29
C GLY A 71 3.02 17.72 -30.34
N SER A 72 2.31 17.54 -31.46
CA SER A 72 2.14 18.58 -32.50
C SER A 72 1.54 19.86 -31.91
N THR A 73 2.32 20.93 -31.92
CA THR A 73 1.88 22.26 -31.49
C THR A 73 0.95 22.90 -32.52
N PRO A 74 -0.06 23.71 -32.10
CA PRO A 74 -0.83 24.54 -33.02
C PRO A 74 0.07 25.35 -33.95
N SER A 75 -0.05 25.16 -35.27
CA SER A 75 0.80 25.80 -36.28
C SER A 75 0.04 26.02 -37.59
N GLY A 76 -0.19 27.29 -37.94
CA GLY A 76 -0.74 27.69 -39.26
C GLY A 76 0.23 27.48 -40.44
N VAL A 77 1.42 26.92 -40.20
CA VAL A 77 2.37 26.49 -41.23
C VAL A 77 2.42 24.97 -41.25
N ALA A 78 2.38 24.38 -42.45
CA ALA A 78 2.47 22.94 -42.63
C ALA A 78 3.82 22.39 -42.13
N ALA A 79 3.74 21.34 -41.31
CA ALA A 79 4.86 20.60 -40.80
C ALA A 79 5.28 19.48 -41.77
N ALA A 80 6.56 19.11 -41.72
CA ALA A 80 7.00 17.84 -42.31
C ALA A 80 6.44 16.67 -41.48
N LEU A 81 6.09 15.56 -42.15
CA LEU A 81 5.80 14.31 -41.44
C LEU A 81 7.01 13.89 -40.58
N PRO A 82 6.80 13.38 -39.36
CA PRO A 82 7.83 12.71 -38.58
C PRO A 82 8.43 11.50 -39.32
N ALA A 83 9.52 10.94 -38.77
CA ALA A 83 10.00 9.65 -39.23
C ALA A 83 8.91 8.57 -39.03
N HIS A 84 8.70 7.73 -40.04
CA HIS A 84 7.77 6.61 -39.93
C HIS A 84 8.27 5.56 -38.93
N LEU A 85 7.34 4.79 -38.37
CA LEU A 85 7.68 3.64 -37.54
C LEU A 85 8.30 2.53 -38.42
N ALA A 86 9.50 2.08 -38.06
CA ALA A 86 10.21 1.02 -38.79
C ALA A 86 9.77 -0.41 -38.41
N ALA A 87 8.89 -0.55 -37.40
CA ALA A 87 8.36 -1.82 -36.93
C ALA A 87 6.90 -1.64 -36.50
N PRO A 88 6.02 -2.64 -36.70
CA PRO A 88 6.24 -3.98 -37.30
C PRO A 88 6.68 -4.01 -38.77
N SER A 89 7.18 -5.16 -39.22
CA SER A 89 7.94 -5.31 -40.49
C SER A 89 7.13 -5.18 -41.78
N TYR A 90 5.79 -5.14 -41.71
CA TYR A 90 4.92 -5.05 -42.88
C TYR A 90 4.86 -3.65 -43.52
N TYR A 91 5.45 -2.65 -42.86
CA TYR A 91 5.73 -1.34 -43.44
C TYR A 91 6.81 -1.39 -44.54
N ASN A 92 7.35 -2.56 -44.88
CA ASN A 92 8.23 -2.69 -46.03
C ASN A 92 7.47 -2.49 -47.36
N ASN A 93 8.14 -1.86 -48.33
CA ASN A 93 7.66 -1.67 -49.71
C ASN A 93 6.36 -0.85 -49.88
N SER A 94 5.97 -0.02 -48.91
CA SER A 94 4.84 0.93 -49.02
C SER A 94 3.51 0.27 -49.44
N ASN A 95 3.12 -0.84 -48.80
CA ASN A 95 1.88 -1.53 -49.10
C ASN A 95 0.65 -0.78 -48.55
N GLY A 96 0.12 0.17 -49.32
CA GLY A 96 -0.92 1.11 -48.89
C GLY A 96 -2.19 0.47 -48.33
N GLY A 97 -2.68 -0.62 -48.93
CA GLY A 97 -3.86 -1.33 -48.42
C GLY A 97 -3.63 -1.99 -47.06
N ALA A 98 -2.38 -2.32 -46.71
CA ALA A 98 -2.06 -2.99 -45.46
C ALA A 98 -1.99 -2.06 -44.24
N VAL A 99 -1.86 -0.73 -44.42
CA VAL A 99 -1.77 0.26 -43.32
C VAL A 99 -3.05 1.08 -43.12
N SER A 100 -4.06 0.88 -43.96
CA SER A 100 -5.40 1.46 -43.79
C SER A 100 -6.08 0.91 -42.52
N ASN A 101 -7.14 1.59 -42.06
CA ASN A 101 -7.96 1.24 -40.89
C ASN A 101 -7.09 1.01 -39.66
N LEU A 102 -6.41 2.04 -39.16
CA LEU A 102 -5.50 1.92 -38.01
C LEU A 102 -6.25 1.90 -36.68
N ALA A 103 -6.10 0.83 -35.92
CA ALA A 103 -6.30 0.85 -34.46
C ALA A 103 -5.01 0.47 -33.73
N VAL A 104 -4.85 0.98 -32.51
CA VAL A 104 -3.80 0.55 -31.58
C VAL A 104 -4.42 0.15 -30.24
N GLY A 105 -3.92 -0.92 -29.66
CA GLY A 105 -4.46 -1.39 -28.39
C GLY A 105 -3.89 -2.70 -27.91
N TYR A 106 -4.53 -3.25 -26.89
CA TYR A 106 -4.18 -4.55 -26.32
C TYR A 106 -4.92 -5.69 -27.01
N ASP A 107 -4.31 -6.87 -26.97
CA ASP A 107 -4.90 -8.12 -27.47
C ASP A 107 -5.86 -8.75 -26.45
N ASN A 108 -6.68 -9.70 -26.90
CA ASN A 108 -7.77 -10.34 -26.15
C ASN A 108 -7.36 -11.24 -24.95
N THR A 109 -6.14 -11.14 -24.45
CA THR A 109 -5.59 -11.96 -23.36
C THR A 109 -5.02 -11.07 -22.26
N GLN A 110 -5.40 -11.37 -21.01
CA GLN A 110 -5.36 -10.44 -19.88
C GLN A 110 -4.00 -9.73 -19.63
N ALA A 111 -4.10 -8.40 -19.51
CA ALA A 111 -3.31 -7.51 -18.64
C ALA A 111 -1.77 -7.39 -18.77
N SER A 112 -1.05 -8.19 -19.58
CA SER A 112 0.44 -8.09 -19.62
C SER A 112 1.07 -8.43 -20.98
N ARG A 113 0.57 -7.81 -22.06
CA ARG A 113 1.04 -8.07 -23.43
C ARG A 113 1.40 -6.79 -24.19
N PRO A 114 2.33 -6.86 -25.18
CA PRO A 114 2.69 -5.71 -26.00
C PRO A 114 1.47 -5.19 -26.76
N LEU A 115 1.42 -3.87 -26.93
CA LEU A 115 0.45 -3.20 -27.79
C LEU A 115 0.59 -3.70 -29.24
N VAL A 116 -0.53 -3.77 -29.94
CA VAL A 116 -0.60 -4.20 -31.33
C VAL A 116 -1.25 -3.11 -32.18
N PHE A 117 -0.78 -2.96 -33.40
CA PHE A 117 -1.54 -2.30 -34.46
C PHE A 117 -2.45 -3.32 -35.13
N LEU A 118 -3.72 -2.95 -35.31
CA LEU A 118 -4.67 -3.65 -36.17
C LEU A 118 -4.92 -2.77 -37.40
N ASN A 119 -4.90 -3.40 -38.57
CA ASN A 119 -5.01 -2.72 -39.87
C ASN A 119 -5.78 -3.57 -40.89
N SER A 120 -6.38 -2.92 -41.89
CA SER A 120 -7.06 -3.57 -43.01
C SER A 120 -7.26 -2.58 -44.16
N ASP A 121 -7.27 -3.07 -45.40
CA ASP A 121 -7.86 -2.31 -46.50
C ASP A 121 -9.37 -2.10 -46.23
N THR A 122 -9.96 -1.08 -46.83
CA THR A 122 -11.33 -0.60 -46.57
C THR A 122 -12.42 -1.43 -47.24
N ALA A 123 -12.08 -2.22 -48.26
CA ALA A 123 -13.03 -3.01 -49.03
C ALA A 123 -13.56 -4.22 -48.25
N ALA A 124 -14.77 -4.69 -48.60
CA ALA A 124 -15.30 -5.94 -48.06
C ALA A 124 -14.41 -7.14 -48.42
N ASN A 125 -14.30 -8.12 -47.52
CA ASN A 125 -13.39 -9.28 -47.59
C ASN A 125 -11.89 -8.97 -47.45
N SER A 126 -11.50 -7.72 -47.18
CA SER A 126 -10.09 -7.38 -46.89
C SER A 126 -9.60 -8.09 -45.62
N PRO A 127 -8.36 -8.61 -45.60
CA PRO A 127 -7.82 -9.32 -44.45
C PRO A 127 -7.49 -8.36 -43.31
N LEU A 128 -7.93 -8.69 -42.09
CA LEU A 128 -7.54 -7.96 -40.90
C LEU A 128 -6.13 -8.41 -40.47
N LEU A 129 -5.20 -7.47 -40.46
CA LEU A 129 -3.79 -7.64 -40.11
C LEU A 129 -3.56 -7.21 -38.66
N LYS A 130 -2.74 -7.97 -37.94
CA LYS A 130 -2.27 -7.69 -36.57
C LYS A 130 -0.76 -7.63 -36.57
N ASN A 131 -0.20 -6.46 -36.28
CA ASN A 131 1.22 -6.16 -36.50
C ASN A 131 1.70 -6.63 -37.89
N GLY A 132 0.84 -6.49 -38.91
CA GLY A 132 1.11 -6.90 -40.30
C GLY A 132 0.91 -8.36 -40.65
N THR A 133 0.65 -9.22 -39.67
CA THR A 133 0.36 -10.63 -39.89
C THR A 133 -1.14 -10.82 -40.02
N SER A 134 -1.62 -11.52 -41.05
CA SER A 134 -3.05 -11.81 -41.17
C SER A 134 -3.57 -12.59 -39.96
N THR A 135 -4.70 -12.15 -39.42
CA THR A 135 -5.41 -12.83 -38.32
C THR A 135 -6.26 -14.01 -38.79
N GLY A 136 -6.40 -14.20 -40.10
CA GLY A 136 -7.37 -15.13 -40.70
C GLY A 136 -8.81 -14.58 -40.74
N LEU A 137 -9.05 -13.39 -40.20
CA LEU A 137 -10.33 -12.68 -40.26
C LEU A 137 -10.38 -11.72 -41.44
N THR A 138 -11.59 -11.44 -41.95
CA THR A 138 -11.82 -10.51 -43.06
C THR A 138 -12.97 -9.54 -42.76
N LEU A 139 -12.94 -8.34 -43.35
CA LEU A 139 -14.04 -7.37 -43.17
C LEU A 139 -15.36 -7.89 -43.76
N PRO A 140 -16.49 -7.80 -43.02
CA PRO A 140 -17.78 -8.32 -43.48
C PRO A 140 -18.44 -7.41 -44.54
N VAL A 141 -18.14 -6.11 -44.49
CA VAL A 141 -18.60 -5.07 -45.43
C VAL A 141 -17.47 -4.06 -45.63
N GLY A 142 -17.67 -3.07 -46.50
CA GLY A 142 -16.73 -1.95 -46.60
C GLY A 142 -16.74 -1.10 -45.32
N ILE A 143 -15.57 -0.95 -44.69
CA ILE A 143 -15.36 -0.21 -43.42
C ILE A 143 -14.09 0.62 -43.60
N GLY A 144 -14.21 1.94 -43.48
CA GLY A 144 -13.12 2.90 -43.67
C GLY A 144 -12.62 3.51 -42.35
N GLY A 145 -12.58 2.72 -41.29
CA GLY A 145 -12.03 3.12 -39.99
C GLY A 145 -12.32 2.10 -38.91
N ILE A 146 -11.39 1.91 -37.97
CA ILE A 146 -11.54 0.97 -36.83
C ILE A 146 -10.90 1.54 -35.57
N GLY A 147 -11.43 1.15 -34.40
CA GLY A 147 -10.79 1.40 -33.10
C GLY A 147 -10.76 0.14 -32.25
N THR A 148 -9.79 0.06 -31.33
CA THR A 148 -9.70 -1.01 -30.32
C THR A 148 -10.15 -0.48 -28.96
N ASN A 149 -11.05 -1.20 -28.30
CA ASN A 149 -11.46 -0.86 -26.96
C ASN A 149 -10.39 -1.27 -25.93
N ASN A 150 -9.71 -0.28 -25.36
CA ASN A 150 -8.65 -0.47 -24.36
C ASN A 150 -9.15 -0.34 -22.91
N VAL A 151 -10.45 -0.13 -22.71
CA VAL A 151 -11.11 -0.17 -21.39
C VAL A 151 -11.15 -1.63 -20.92
N LEU A 152 -10.69 -1.90 -19.70
CA LEU A 152 -10.69 -3.26 -19.14
C LEU A 152 -12.14 -3.79 -19.00
N GLY A 153 -12.29 -5.10 -18.78
CA GLY A 153 -13.59 -5.77 -18.67
C GLY A 153 -14.07 -6.43 -19.97
N SER A 154 -15.38 -6.64 -20.09
CA SER A 154 -15.98 -7.57 -21.07
C SER A 154 -15.74 -7.22 -22.55
N TYR A 155 -15.46 -5.95 -22.87
CA TYR A 155 -15.19 -5.48 -24.23
C TYR A 155 -13.70 -5.19 -24.50
N PHE A 156 -12.81 -5.44 -23.54
CA PHE A 156 -11.38 -5.20 -23.67
C PHE A 156 -10.76 -5.94 -24.86
N GLY A 157 -9.93 -5.24 -25.63
CA GLY A 157 -9.27 -5.76 -26.83
C GLY A 157 -10.22 -6.05 -28.01
N GLN A 158 -11.52 -5.78 -27.89
CA GLN A 158 -12.45 -5.90 -29.02
C GLN A 158 -12.32 -4.66 -29.91
N SER A 159 -12.28 -4.86 -31.22
CA SER A 159 -12.19 -3.76 -32.18
C SER A 159 -13.44 -3.64 -33.04
N PHE A 160 -13.89 -2.41 -33.26
CA PHE A 160 -15.11 -2.09 -33.96
C PHE A 160 -14.88 -1.03 -35.05
N GLY A 161 -15.79 -0.95 -36.02
CA GLY A 161 -15.79 0.07 -37.08
C GLY A 161 -17.18 0.27 -37.67
N PHE A 162 -17.40 1.43 -38.28
CA PHE A 162 -18.69 1.80 -38.88
C PHE A 162 -18.77 1.55 -40.39
N SER A 163 -19.96 1.14 -40.85
CA SER A 163 -20.35 1.19 -42.26
C SER A 163 -21.71 1.88 -42.39
N GLY A 164 -21.70 3.15 -42.79
CA GLY A 164 -22.83 4.05 -42.54
C GLY A 164 -23.10 4.16 -41.03
N LYS A 165 -24.37 4.07 -40.61
CA LYS A 165 -24.77 4.06 -39.19
C LYS A 165 -24.77 2.66 -38.55
N ASN A 166 -24.16 1.67 -39.19
CA ASN A 166 -24.10 0.29 -38.71
C ASN A 166 -22.74 0.01 -38.06
N LEU A 167 -22.73 -0.45 -36.82
CA LEU A 167 -21.51 -0.80 -36.08
C LEU A 167 -21.22 -2.30 -36.22
N TYR A 168 -19.99 -2.66 -36.60
CA TYR A 168 -19.53 -4.04 -36.72
C TYR A 168 -18.40 -4.31 -35.72
N ARG A 169 -18.43 -5.48 -35.07
CA ARG A 169 -17.26 -6.04 -34.38
C ARG A 169 -16.39 -6.77 -35.39
N LEU A 170 -15.08 -6.55 -35.34
CA LEU A 170 -14.11 -7.05 -36.31
C LEU A 170 -13.01 -7.91 -35.67
N TYR A 171 -12.65 -7.61 -34.42
CA TYR A 171 -11.64 -8.35 -33.65
C TYR A 171 -12.14 -8.58 -32.22
N PRO A 172 -11.81 -9.70 -31.54
CA PRO A 172 -11.08 -10.88 -32.04
C PRO A 172 -11.94 -11.84 -32.87
N THR A 173 -13.21 -11.50 -33.12
CA THR A 173 -14.11 -12.25 -34.01
C THR A 173 -14.98 -11.28 -34.79
N VAL A 174 -15.14 -11.53 -36.08
CA VAL A 174 -15.98 -10.72 -36.98
C VAL A 174 -17.46 -11.07 -36.77
N SER A 175 -18.31 -10.06 -36.60
CA SER A 175 -19.76 -10.22 -36.67
C SER A 175 -20.23 -10.02 -38.11
N ALA A 176 -20.92 -11.01 -38.68
CA ALA A 176 -21.48 -10.91 -40.04
C ALA A 176 -22.68 -9.95 -40.11
N THR A 177 -23.44 -9.82 -39.02
CA THR A 177 -24.54 -8.86 -38.88
C THR A 177 -24.10 -7.65 -38.05
N PRO A 178 -24.49 -6.42 -38.42
CA PRO A 178 -24.22 -5.24 -37.60
C PRO A 178 -25.04 -5.23 -36.32
N MET A 179 -24.59 -4.40 -35.38
CA MET A 179 -25.37 -4.01 -34.21
C MET A 179 -26.49 -3.04 -34.63
N SER A 180 -27.72 -3.28 -34.18
CA SER A 180 -28.86 -2.39 -34.42
C SER A 180 -28.78 -1.18 -33.49
N ILE A 181 -28.66 0.03 -34.07
CA ILE A 181 -28.47 1.27 -33.32
C ILE A 181 -29.74 2.12 -33.38
N THR A 182 -30.40 2.27 -32.24
CA THR A 182 -31.48 3.26 -32.05
C THR A 182 -30.89 4.61 -31.64
N GLY A 183 -31.56 5.72 -31.96
CA GLY A 183 -31.10 7.04 -31.53
C GLY A 183 -32.22 8.09 -31.53
N ASP A 184 -31.84 9.36 -31.38
CA ASP A 184 -32.75 10.50 -31.48
C ASP A 184 -33.20 10.78 -32.94
N ALA A 185 -34.02 11.83 -33.12
CA ALA A 185 -34.54 12.21 -34.44
C ALA A 185 -33.44 12.62 -35.44
N ILE A 186 -32.32 13.18 -34.99
CA ILE A 186 -31.19 13.57 -35.84
C ILE A 186 -30.41 12.32 -36.25
N TRP A 187 -30.15 11.39 -35.32
CA TRP A 187 -29.53 10.09 -35.63
C TRP A 187 -30.36 9.27 -36.61
N ASN A 188 -31.69 9.23 -36.46
CA ASN A 188 -32.56 8.44 -37.34
C ASN A 188 -32.86 9.13 -38.69
N ALA A 189 -32.54 10.42 -38.85
CA ALA A 189 -32.81 11.14 -40.10
C ALA A 189 -32.02 10.57 -41.29
N SER A 190 -32.67 10.45 -42.45
CA SER A 190 -32.01 10.07 -43.71
C SER A 190 -31.05 11.15 -44.23
N SER A 191 -31.18 12.38 -43.76
CA SER A 191 -30.31 13.52 -44.05
C SER A 191 -29.03 13.56 -43.21
N SER A 192 -28.87 12.65 -42.23
CA SER A 192 -27.67 12.59 -41.40
C SER A 192 -26.79 11.38 -41.72
N THR A 193 -25.47 11.59 -41.61
CA THR A 193 -24.43 10.62 -41.98
C THR A 193 -23.33 10.65 -40.93
N ILE A 194 -22.78 9.47 -40.63
CA ILE A 194 -21.47 9.41 -39.95
C ILE A 194 -20.44 9.84 -40.98
N PHE A 195 -19.58 10.78 -40.58
CA PHE A 195 -18.49 11.30 -41.43
C PHE A 195 -17.10 11.03 -40.84
N ALA A 196 -17.04 10.16 -39.83
CA ALA A 196 -15.83 9.58 -39.26
C ALA A 196 -16.09 8.11 -38.92
N SER A 197 -15.54 7.18 -39.70
CA SER A 197 -15.76 5.73 -39.54
C SER A 197 -14.92 5.10 -38.42
N ASP A 198 -13.80 5.73 -38.07
CA ASP A 198 -12.99 5.42 -36.89
C ASP A 198 -13.82 5.52 -35.60
N THR A 199 -13.33 4.83 -34.56
CA THR A 199 -14.00 4.79 -33.26
C THR A 199 -13.01 4.95 -32.12
N PHE A 200 -13.46 5.62 -31.06
CA PHE A 200 -12.79 5.62 -29.76
C PHE A 200 -13.83 5.34 -28.66
N TYR A 201 -13.37 5.16 -27.43
CA TYR A 201 -14.18 4.63 -26.33
C TYR A 201 -14.18 5.56 -25.12
N ASP A 202 -15.17 5.42 -24.23
CA ASP A 202 -15.13 5.99 -22.87
C ASP A 202 -14.95 4.93 -21.79
N TYR A 203 -14.70 5.38 -20.56
CA TYR A 203 -14.55 4.57 -19.36
C TYR A 203 -15.69 3.56 -19.09
N GLN A 204 -16.86 3.70 -19.71
CA GLN A 204 -18.00 2.78 -19.59
C GLN A 204 -18.14 1.83 -20.78
N ASN A 205 -17.12 1.76 -21.65
CA ASN A 205 -17.11 0.99 -22.91
C ASN A 205 -18.06 1.53 -24.00
N ASN A 206 -18.56 2.77 -23.91
CA ASN A 206 -19.37 3.35 -24.98
C ASN A 206 -18.48 3.74 -26.17
N VAL A 207 -18.95 3.52 -27.40
CA VAL A 207 -18.24 3.85 -28.63
C VAL A 207 -18.58 5.28 -29.08
N TYR A 208 -17.62 6.06 -29.55
CA TYR A 208 -17.84 7.43 -30.01
C TYR A 208 -17.62 7.58 -31.52
N THR A 209 -18.38 8.49 -32.13
CA THR A 209 -18.30 8.83 -33.57
C THR A 209 -18.84 10.24 -33.83
N LEU A 210 -18.63 10.75 -35.04
CA LEU A 210 -19.09 12.07 -35.48
C LEU A 210 -20.21 11.95 -36.52
N LEU A 211 -21.35 12.58 -36.23
CA LEU A 211 -22.52 12.65 -37.11
C LEU A 211 -22.69 14.07 -37.66
N GLN A 212 -22.91 14.20 -38.96
CA GLN A 212 -23.37 15.44 -39.58
C GLN A 212 -24.79 15.28 -40.11
N ASN A 213 -25.59 16.34 -40.06
CA ASN A 213 -26.95 16.38 -40.58
C ASN A 213 -27.13 17.56 -41.55
N LEU A 214 -27.67 17.29 -42.74
CA LEU A 214 -27.93 18.30 -43.76
C LEU A 214 -29.39 18.78 -43.70
N SER A 215 -29.61 20.05 -43.40
CA SER A 215 -30.93 20.71 -43.47
C SER A 215 -30.91 21.80 -44.54
N GLY A 216 -31.55 21.54 -45.68
CA GLY A 216 -31.46 22.39 -46.86
C GLY A 216 -30.04 22.40 -47.43
N THR A 217 -29.31 23.49 -47.20
CA THR A 217 -27.88 23.63 -47.56
C THR A 217 -26.96 23.71 -46.34
N THR A 218 -27.50 23.57 -45.13
CA THR A 218 -26.79 23.77 -43.86
C THR A 218 -26.44 22.44 -43.21
N TYR A 219 -25.15 22.20 -42.95
CA TYR A 219 -24.64 21.10 -42.15
C TYR A 219 -24.56 21.51 -40.68
N THR A 220 -25.21 20.74 -39.80
CA THR A 220 -24.91 20.72 -38.36
C THR A 220 -24.14 19.46 -38.01
N ARG A 221 -23.21 19.54 -37.05
CA ARG A 221 -22.29 18.45 -36.70
C ARG A 221 -22.38 18.16 -35.20
N TYR A 222 -22.17 16.91 -34.83
CA TYR A 222 -22.41 16.42 -33.48
C TYR A 222 -21.44 15.30 -33.11
N LEU A 223 -21.00 15.30 -31.85
CA LEU A 223 -20.35 14.15 -31.23
C LEU A 223 -21.43 13.23 -30.66
N TYR A 224 -21.43 11.97 -31.10
CA TYR A 224 -22.35 10.94 -30.62
C TYR A 224 -21.62 9.87 -29.82
N ARG A 225 -22.25 9.46 -28.72
CA ARG A 225 -21.90 8.30 -27.91
C ARG A 225 -22.89 7.17 -28.21
N ILE A 226 -22.36 5.99 -28.43
CA ILE A 226 -23.08 4.77 -28.81
C ILE A 226 -22.88 3.75 -27.68
N ALA A 227 -23.88 3.65 -26.81
CA ALA A 227 -23.86 2.71 -25.71
C ALA A 227 -24.23 1.30 -26.21
N ILE A 228 -23.34 0.33 -26.04
CA ILE A 228 -23.62 -1.08 -26.36
C ILE A 228 -24.51 -1.65 -25.25
N THR A 229 -25.79 -1.85 -25.53
CA THR A 229 -26.81 -2.26 -24.55
C THR A 229 -27.09 -3.77 -24.55
N GLY A 230 -26.54 -4.50 -25.52
CA GLY A 230 -26.64 -5.95 -25.62
C GLY A 230 -25.74 -6.49 -26.73
N ALA A 231 -25.72 -7.81 -26.92
CA ALA A 231 -24.85 -8.46 -27.90
C ALA A 231 -25.06 -8.00 -29.35
N THR A 232 -26.25 -7.48 -29.69
CA THR A 232 -26.65 -7.04 -31.04
C THR A 232 -27.38 -5.70 -31.07
N THR A 233 -27.41 -4.96 -29.96
CA THR A 233 -28.15 -3.69 -29.83
C THR A 233 -27.32 -2.58 -29.19
N ALA A 234 -27.49 -1.36 -29.69
CA ALA A 234 -26.92 -0.15 -29.10
C ALA A 234 -27.87 1.05 -29.16
N THR A 235 -27.54 2.07 -28.36
CA THR A 235 -28.27 3.34 -28.29
C THR A 235 -27.33 4.52 -28.52
N ALA A 236 -27.62 5.32 -29.54
CA ALA A 236 -26.95 6.57 -29.86
C ALA A 236 -27.51 7.73 -29.04
N THR A 237 -26.63 8.54 -28.46
CA THR A 237 -26.95 9.76 -27.71
C THR A 237 -26.05 10.90 -28.16
N GLN A 238 -26.64 12.04 -28.54
CA GLN A 238 -25.89 13.26 -28.82
C GLN A 238 -25.21 13.76 -27.52
N ILE A 239 -23.89 13.96 -27.54
CA ILE A 239 -23.11 14.46 -26.39
C ILE A 239 -22.86 15.96 -26.52
N ALA A 240 -22.42 16.42 -27.69
CA ALA A 240 -22.13 17.82 -27.95
C ALA A 240 -22.46 18.19 -29.40
N ALA A 241 -22.86 19.44 -29.63
CA ALA A 241 -22.82 20.03 -30.97
C ALA A 241 -21.37 20.43 -31.27
N VAL A 242 -20.88 20.08 -32.47
CA VAL A 242 -19.51 20.40 -32.89
C VAL A 242 -19.50 21.73 -33.62
N SER A 243 -18.68 22.67 -33.12
CA SER A 243 -18.52 24.02 -33.65
C SER A 243 -17.08 24.24 -34.12
N GLY A 244 -16.84 25.26 -34.96
CA GLY A 244 -15.53 25.49 -35.57
C GLY A 244 -15.20 24.54 -36.73
N PRO A 245 -13.94 24.53 -37.23
CA PRO A 245 -13.52 23.67 -38.32
C PRO A 245 -13.36 22.22 -37.85
N ALA A 246 -14.26 21.34 -38.28
CA ALA A 246 -14.27 19.92 -37.92
C ALA A 246 -14.07 19.05 -39.16
N GLY A 247 -12.84 19.03 -39.67
CA GLY A 247 -12.48 18.25 -40.85
C GLY A 247 -13.17 18.69 -42.14
N VAL A 248 -13.17 19.98 -42.45
CA VAL A 248 -13.71 20.48 -43.73
C VAL A 248 -12.68 20.37 -44.86
N ARG A 249 -13.15 20.49 -46.12
CA ARG A 249 -12.31 20.59 -47.32
C ARG A 249 -12.63 21.89 -48.06
N ASN A 250 -11.83 22.92 -47.83
CA ASN A 250 -12.01 24.26 -48.38
C ASN A 250 -10.66 25.01 -48.48
N ALA A 251 -10.68 26.25 -48.97
CA ALA A 251 -9.47 27.02 -49.22
C ALA A 251 -8.74 27.51 -47.94
N ASP A 252 -9.41 27.52 -46.79
CA ASP A 252 -8.82 27.87 -45.49
C ASP A 252 -9.32 26.89 -44.43
N ALA A 253 -8.47 25.90 -44.12
CA ALA A 253 -8.74 24.85 -43.16
C ALA A 253 -9.07 25.35 -41.75
N ASN A 254 -8.74 26.60 -41.40
CA ASN A 254 -9.06 27.19 -40.10
C ASN A 254 -10.54 27.59 -39.96
N VAL A 255 -11.29 27.64 -41.05
CA VAL A 255 -12.67 28.14 -41.08
C VAL A 255 -13.61 27.05 -41.59
N SER A 256 -14.77 26.87 -40.93
CA SER A 256 -15.90 26.14 -41.51
C SER A 256 -17.09 27.09 -41.60
N THR A 257 -17.67 27.16 -42.79
CA THR A 257 -19.01 27.72 -42.99
C THR A 257 -20.08 26.65 -42.68
N PRO A 258 -21.35 27.05 -42.50
CA PRO A 258 -22.46 26.10 -42.38
C PRO A 258 -22.72 25.29 -43.65
N ASN A 259 -22.16 25.67 -44.81
CA ASN A 259 -22.37 24.98 -46.09
C ASN A 259 -21.29 23.94 -46.41
N ASP A 260 -20.19 23.91 -45.65
CA ASP A 260 -19.10 22.96 -45.86
C ASP A 260 -19.50 21.56 -45.37
N ALA A 261 -19.38 20.55 -46.22
CA ALA A 261 -19.50 19.15 -45.80
C ALA A 261 -18.25 18.74 -44.97
N GLY A 262 -18.46 17.88 -43.97
CA GLY A 262 -17.37 17.19 -43.28
C GLY A 262 -16.69 16.15 -44.18
N ASN A 263 -15.38 16.03 -44.03
CA ASN A 263 -14.42 15.16 -44.73
C ASN A 263 -13.38 14.65 -43.72
N VAL A 264 -13.83 14.32 -42.50
CA VAL A 264 -12.99 13.60 -41.54
C VAL A 264 -12.69 12.20 -42.10
N ARG A 265 -11.49 11.70 -41.87
CA ARG A 265 -11.03 10.39 -42.36
C ARG A 265 -10.73 9.46 -41.20
N GLY A 266 -9.95 9.95 -40.25
CA GLY A 266 -9.67 9.24 -39.01
C GLY A 266 -9.92 10.05 -37.74
N THR A 267 -10.13 9.35 -36.64
CA THR A 267 -10.37 9.94 -35.32
C THR A 267 -9.79 9.13 -34.17
N ALA A 268 -9.10 9.79 -33.24
CA ALA A 268 -8.58 9.20 -32.02
C ALA A 268 -8.82 10.09 -30.80
N TYR A 269 -8.87 9.52 -29.61
CA TYR A 269 -8.96 10.28 -28.36
C TYR A 269 -7.61 10.37 -27.66
N LEU A 270 -7.21 11.57 -27.21
CA LEU A 270 -6.04 11.75 -26.35
C LEU A 270 -6.22 12.98 -25.46
N ASN A 271 -5.94 12.83 -24.15
CA ASN A 271 -5.85 13.94 -23.18
C ASN A 271 -7.02 14.94 -23.20
N GLY A 272 -8.28 14.46 -23.26
CA GLY A 272 -9.48 15.30 -23.28
C GLY A 272 -9.93 15.80 -24.65
N TYR A 273 -9.19 15.48 -25.71
CA TYR A 273 -9.48 15.90 -27.07
C TYR A 273 -9.75 14.72 -28.00
N VAL A 274 -10.69 14.92 -28.93
CA VAL A 274 -10.91 14.05 -30.09
C VAL A 274 -10.13 14.64 -31.26
N PHE A 275 -9.04 14.00 -31.64
CA PHE A 275 -8.23 14.40 -32.80
C PHE A 275 -8.88 13.89 -34.08
N LEU A 276 -8.87 14.69 -35.13
CA LEU A 276 -9.43 14.37 -36.44
C LEU A 276 -8.37 14.53 -37.53
N SER A 277 -8.33 13.64 -38.51
CA SER A 277 -7.61 13.86 -39.78
C SER A 277 -8.60 14.24 -40.89
N SER A 278 -8.21 15.13 -41.81
CA SER A 278 -8.94 15.47 -43.04
C SER A 278 -7.95 15.62 -44.18
N GLY A 279 -8.34 15.23 -45.41
CA GLY A 279 -7.55 15.50 -46.60
C GLY A 279 -7.95 16.83 -47.24
N ASN A 280 -7.08 17.84 -47.22
CA ASN A 280 -7.36 19.18 -47.78
C ASN A 280 -6.65 19.46 -49.13
N GLY A 281 -6.51 18.44 -49.96
CA GLY A 281 -5.79 18.54 -51.23
C GLY A 281 -5.51 17.17 -51.80
N ASN A 282 -4.55 17.09 -52.73
CA ASN A 282 -4.00 15.81 -53.16
C ASN A 282 -2.83 15.34 -52.28
N ASP A 283 -2.21 16.25 -51.50
CA ASP A 283 -0.97 15.97 -50.76
C ASP A 283 -0.95 16.58 -49.33
N ASP A 284 -2.09 17.02 -48.79
CA ASP A 284 -2.19 17.69 -47.48
C ASP A 284 -3.15 16.97 -46.51
N VAL A 285 -2.62 16.47 -45.38
CA VAL A 285 -3.43 16.01 -44.23
C VAL A 285 -3.52 17.14 -43.21
N VAL A 286 -4.73 17.58 -42.89
CA VAL A 286 -4.98 18.53 -41.81
C VAL A 286 -5.41 17.79 -40.56
N ILE A 287 -4.79 18.12 -39.42
CA ILE A 287 -5.16 17.63 -38.10
C ILE A 287 -5.97 18.71 -37.37
N TYR A 288 -7.10 18.30 -36.82
CA TYR A 288 -7.95 19.09 -35.93
C TYR A 288 -8.01 18.44 -34.56
N ARG A 289 -8.50 19.19 -33.57
CA ARG A 289 -8.93 18.60 -32.30
C ARG A 289 -10.24 19.23 -31.83
N ILE A 290 -11.17 18.39 -31.38
CA ILE A 290 -12.41 18.78 -30.68
C ILE A 290 -12.17 18.64 -29.18
N ASN A 291 -12.41 19.69 -28.41
CA ASN A 291 -12.53 19.54 -26.95
C ASN A 291 -13.82 18.74 -26.66
N ILE A 292 -13.69 17.57 -26.04
CA ILE A 292 -14.79 16.59 -25.95
C ILE A 292 -15.99 17.10 -25.10
N HIS A 293 -15.76 18.06 -24.21
CA HIS A 293 -16.78 18.65 -23.34
C HIS A 293 -17.48 19.85 -23.97
N THR A 294 -16.74 20.77 -24.60
CA THR A 294 -17.35 21.97 -25.20
C THR A 294 -17.85 21.76 -26.62
N GLY A 295 -17.39 20.70 -27.31
CA GLY A 295 -17.65 20.49 -28.73
C GLY A 295 -16.95 21.50 -29.65
N VAL A 296 -16.08 22.37 -29.12
CA VAL A 296 -15.31 23.31 -29.92
C VAL A 296 -14.19 22.56 -30.63
N SER A 297 -14.24 22.57 -31.96
CA SER A 297 -13.18 22.09 -32.85
C SER A 297 -12.25 23.23 -33.23
N GLU A 298 -10.96 22.96 -33.22
CA GLU A 298 -9.93 23.89 -33.71
C GLU A 298 -8.95 23.18 -34.64
N TYR A 299 -8.41 23.94 -35.59
CA TYR A 299 -7.29 23.51 -36.43
C TYR A 299 -6.03 23.38 -35.56
N LEU A 300 -5.28 22.31 -35.73
CA LEU A 300 -4.01 22.07 -35.03
C LEU A 300 -2.82 22.28 -35.96
N THR A 301 -2.71 21.47 -37.01
CA THR A 301 -1.56 21.53 -37.94
C THR A 301 -1.89 20.86 -39.27
N GLN A 302 -1.03 21.03 -40.25
CA GLN A 302 -1.09 20.36 -41.55
C GLN A 302 0.20 19.59 -41.77
N TYR A 303 0.11 18.40 -42.37
CA TYR A 303 1.23 17.59 -42.81
C TYR A 303 1.19 17.42 -44.32
N ASN A 304 2.34 17.62 -44.96
CA ASN A 304 2.51 17.32 -46.38
C ASN A 304 2.78 15.81 -46.53
N VAL A 305 1.91 15.10 -47.25
CA VAL A 305 1.90 13.65 -47.41
C VAL A 305 1.65 13.34 -48.87
N ALA A 306 2.61 12.77 -49.59
CA ALA A 306 2.44 12.51 -51.02
C ALA A 306 1.33 11.48 -51.32
N ASN A 307 0.55 11.72 -52.38
CA ASN A 307 -0.46 10.81 -52.95
C ASN A 307 -1.69 10.53 -52.05
N LEU A 308 -2.26 11.53 -51.39
CA LEU A 308 -3.50 11.36 -50.61
C LEU A 308 -4.77 11.16 -51.43
N SER A 309 -4.77 11.56 -52.70
CA SER A 309 -5.97 11.58 -53.56
C SER A 309 -6.64 10.20 -53.76
N LEU A 310 -5.96 9.12 -53.39
CA LEU A 310 -6.43 7.72 -53.49
C LEU A 310 -6.37 6.97 -52.13
N SER A 311 -6.15 7.66 -51.02
CA SER A 311 -5.62 7.05 -49.79
C SER A 311 -6.52 7.20 -48.56
N ASN A 312 -6.60 6.13 -47.75
CA ASN A 312 -7.15 6.20 -46.39
C ASN A 312 -6.11 6.77 -45.41
N ILE A 313 -6.59 7.49 -44.39
CA ILE A 313 -5.81 8.24 -43.40
C ILE A 313 -6.52 8.13 -42.06
N ASP A 314 -6.12 7.18 -41.23
CA ASP A 314 -6.76 6.84 -39.96
C ASP A 314 -5.93 7.39 -38.78
N LEU A 315 -6.59 7.65 -37.65
CA LEU A 315 -5.91 8.07 -36.41
C LEU A 315 -6.13 7.04 -35.33
N ALA A 316 -5.08 6.74 -34.54
CA ALA A 316 -5.21 5.82 -33.42
C ALA A 316 -4.45 6.27 -32.18
N SER A 317 -5.00 5.92 -31.02
CA SER A 317 -4.41 6.07 -29.69
C SER A 317 -4.83 4.88 -28.82
N VAL A 318 -4.07 4.60 -27.76
CA VAL A 318 -4.46 3.57 -26.78
C VAL A 318 -5.51 4.14 -25.81
N ASP A 319 -5.39 5.43 -25.53
CA ASP A 319 -6.13 6.18 -24.54
C ASP A 319 -7.65 6.24 -24.87
N TYR A 320 -8.48 6.12 -23.83
CA TYR A 320 -9.93 6.22 -23.91
C TYR A 320 -10.44 7.37 -23.02
N PHE A 321 -11.64 7.87 -23.30
CA PHE A 321 -12.20 9.01 -22.60
C PHE A 321 -12.57 8.67 -21.16
N GLN A 322 -11.86 9.30 -20.22
CA GLN A 322 -12.25 9.39 -18.81
C GLN A 322 -12.54 10.88 -18.51
N PRO A 323 -13.64 11.24 -17.83
CA PRO A 323 -14.02 12.65 -17.64
C PRO A 323 -13.07 13.43 -16.72
N PHE A 324 -12.38 12.73 -15.82
CA PHE A 324 -11.34 13.22 -14.93
C PHE A 324 -10.51 12.04 -14.39
N THR A 325 -9.28 12.30 -13.95
CA THR A 325 -8.38 11.28 -13.38
C THR A 325 -8.50 11.24 -11.86
N PHE A 326 -8.59 10.05 -11.26
CA PHE A 326 -8.39 9.88 -9.81
C PHE A 326 -6.88 9.86 -9.47
N ALA A 327 -6.48 10.57 -8.42
CA ALA A 327 -5.13 10.43 -7.85
C ALA A 327 -5.17 9.43 -6.68
N CYS A 328 -5.30 8.13 -7.00
CA CYS A 328 -5.56 7.05 -6.04
C CYS A 328 -4.64 7.07 -4.80
N GLY A 329 -3.34 7.33 -4.97
CA GLY A 329 -2.39 7.35 -3.86
C GLY A 329 -2.60 8.48 -2.85
N ALA A 330 -3.33 9.53 -3.21
CA ALA A 330 -3.59 10.69 -2.34
C ALA A 330 -4.97 10.64 -1.64
N MET A 331 -5.70 9.52 -1.73
CA MET A 331 -6.97 9.34 -1.01
C MET A 331 -6.73 9.34 0.51
N ALA A 332 -7.66 9.93 1.28
CA ALA A 332 -7.52 10.07 2.73
C ALA A 332 -8.88 10.18 3.42
N LEU A 333 -9.11 9.42 4.50
CA LEU A 333 -10.23 9.68 5.40
C LEU A 333 -10.03 11.02 6.12
N GLN A 334 -11.13 11.76 6.27
CA GLN A 334 -11.16 13.06 6.95
C GLN A 334 -11.51 12.89 8.43
N GLY A 335 -10.95 13.75 9.28
CA GLY A 335 -11.04 13.66 10.74
C GLY A 335 -10.08 12.62 11.33
N THR A 336 -9.80 12.74 12.63
CA THR A 336 -8.79 11.94 13.35
C THR A 336 -9.36 10.74 14.12
N ALA A 337 -10.68 10.68 14.35
CA ALA A 337 -11.30 9.55 15.03
C ALA A 337 -11.19 8.27 14.16
N PRO A 338 -10.76 7.13 14.72
CA PRO A 338 -10.78 5.86 13.99
C PRO A 338 -12.22 5.38 13.74
N TYR A 339 -12.38 4.37 12.89
CA TYR A 339 -13.55 3.49 12.98
C TYR A 339 -13.29 2.51 14.13
N VAL A 340 -14.29 2.15 14.92
CA VAL A 340 -14.15 1.27 16.09
C VAL A 340 -15.09 0.07 15.93
N ALA A 341 -14.59 -1.13 16.14
CA ALA A 341 -15.35 -2.38 16.05
C ALA A 341 -16.61 -2.32 16.93
N GLY A 342 -17.69 -2.99 16.51
CA GLY A 342 -19.00 -2.91 17.17
C GLY A 342 -19.73 -1.56 17.05
N THR A 343 -19.05 -0.46 16.71
CA THR A 343 -19.61 0.90 16.71
C THR A 343 -19.81 1.45 15.29
N SER A 344 -21.07 1.47 14.83
CA SER A 344 -21.40 2.11 13.56
C SER A 344 -21.11 3.61 13.61
N SER A 345 -20.38 4.10 12.61
CA SER A 345 -19.85 5.46 12.54
C SER A 345 -19.66 5.88 11.08
N GLN A 346 -19.67 7.20 10.85
CA GLN A 346 -19.51 7.78 9.52
C GLN A 346 -18.29 8.71 9.50
N ARG A 347 -17.42 8.53 8.49
CA ARG A 347 -16.35 9.47 8.13
C ARG A 347 -16.47 9.83 6.65
N THR A 348 -15.65 10.75 6.17
CA THR A 348 -15.62 11.16 4.76
C THR A 348 -14.32 10.70 4.13
N LEU A 349 -14.37 9.93 3.04
CA LEU A 349 -13.21 9.65 2.21
C LEU A 349 -13.03 10.77 1.18
N ARG A 350 -11.91 11.49 1.26
CA ARG A 350 -11.49 12.44 0.25
C ARG A 350 -10.73 11.72 -0.85
N ILE A 351 -11.18 11.88 -2.09
CA ILE A 351 -10.59 11.31 -3.30
C ILE A 351 -10.09 12.46 -4.18
N PRO A 352 -8.78 12.77 -4.21
CA PRO A 352 -8.27 13.83 -5.07
C PRO A 352 -8.43 13.49 -6.55
N VAL A 353 -8.77 14.51 -7.34
CA VAL A 353 -8.99 14.41 -8.79
C VAL A 353 -8.19 15.44 -9.55
N SER A 354 -7.83 15.11 -10.78
CA SER A 354 -7.09 15.98 -11.70
C SER A 354 -7.58 15.79 -13.13
N ASN A 355 -7.02 16.56 -14.08
CA ASN A 355 -7.28 16.42 -15.51
C ASN A 355 -8.79 16.42 -15.85
N ILE A 356 -9.54 17.39 -15.31
CA ILE A 356 -10.99 17.47 -15.51
C ILE A 356 -11.28 17.93 -16.94
N TYR A 357 -11.58 16.95 -17.79
CA TYR A 357 -11.91 17.16 -19.19
C TYR A 357 -13.39 17.45 -19.38
N ALA A 358 -14.27 16.85 -18.56
CA ALA A 358 -15.70 17.06 -18.61
C ALA A 358 -16.31 17.30 -17.21
N PRO A 359 -16.56 18.58 -16.85
CA PRO A 359 -17.48 18.95 -15.79
C PRO A 359 -18.88 18.33 -15.94
N GLY A 360 -19.50 17.96 -14.83
CA GLY A 360 -20.81 17.28 -14.79
C GLY A 360 -21.06 16.55 -13.47
N THR A 361 -22.21 15.88 -13.36
CA THR A 361 -22.51 15.01 -12.20
C THR A 361 -22.15 13.58 -12.54
N TYR A 362 -21.36 12.95 -11.67
CA TYR A 362 -20.83 11.59 -11.86
C TYR A 362 -21.10 10.73 -10.63
N THR A 363 -21.42 9.46 -10.85
CA THR A 363 -21.60 8.48 -9.78
C THR A 363 -20.25 7.88 -9.39
N ILE A 364 -19.88 8.00 -8.12
CA ILE A 364 -18.71 7.37 -7.52
C ILE A 364 -19.22 6.23 -6.65
N ASN A 365 -18.72 5.02 -6.91
CA ASN A 365 -18.97 3.87 -6.07
C ASN A 365 -17.80 3.69 -5.11
N VAL A 366 -18.09 3.33 -3.86
CA VAL A 366 -17.08 2.82 -2.93
C VAL A 366 -17.63 1.54 -2.33
N THR A 367 -16.88 0.45 -2.43
CA THR A 367 -17.30 -0.88 -2.00
C THR A 367 -16.25 -1.51 -1.09
N GLY A 368 -16.69 -2.19 -0.04
CA GLY A 368 -15.85 -2.88 0.93
C GLY A 368 -16.70 -3.66 1.92
N THR A 369 -16.14 -4.70 2.53
CA THR A 369 -16.80 -5.43 3.62
C THR A 369 -17.01 -4.53 4.82
N ASP A 370 -18.16 -4.66 5.50
CA ASP A 370 -18.58 -3.83 6.65
C ASP A 370 -18.83 -2.33 6.35
N PHE A 371 -18.66 -1.91 5.09
CA PHE A 371 -18.97 -0.54 4.65
C PHE A 371 -20.25 -0.49 3.83
N THR A 372 -21.22 0.28 4.31
CA THR A 372 -22.38 0.67 3.52
C THR A 372 -22.13 2.05 2.91
N ASN A 373 -22.00 2.11 1.58
CA ASN A 373 -22.01 3.38 0.85
C ASN A 373 -22.99 3.27 -0.34
N PRO A 374 -24.02 4.11 -0.43
CA PRO A 374 -24.80 4.24 -1.65
C PRO A 374 -23.95 4.86 -2.77
N ALA A 375 -24.33 4.60 -4.02
CA ALA A 375 -23.71 5.20 -5.20
C ALA A 375 -23.76 6.74 -5.11
N TYR A 376 -22.61 7.39 -4.89
CA TYR A 376 -22.52 8.80 -4.52
C TYR A 376 -22.50 9.71 -5.75
N ALA A 377 -23.43 10.66 -5.84
CA ALA A 377 -23.50 11.61 -6.95
C ALA A 377 -22.60 12.83 -6.70
N ALA A 378 -21.37 12.79 -7.21
CA ALA A 378 -20.40 13.88 -7.14
C ALA A 378 -20.65 14.93 -8.23
N SER A 379 -20.67 16.21 -7.87
CA SER A 379 -20.72 17.33 -8.83
C SER A 379 -19.30 17.84 -9.11
N ILE A 380 -18.87 17.75 -10.37
CA ILE A 380 -17.51 18.06 -10.81
C ILE A 380 -17.51 19.32 -11.67
N THR A 381 -16.66 20.27 -11.31
CA THR A 381 -16.42 21.52 -12.04
C THR A 381 -14.98 21.58 -12.54
N ALA A 382 -14.64 22.48 -13.47
CA ALA A 382 -13.27 22.62 -13.95
C ALA A 382 -12.25 23.02 -12.86
N GLY A 383 -12.71 23.54 -11.71
CA GLY A 383 -11.88 23.88 -10.55
C GLY A 383 -11.94 22.86 -9.41
N THR A 384 -12.64 21.74 -9.56
CA THR A 384 -12.70 20.68 -8.53
C THR A 384 -11.32 20.01 -8.41
N THR A 385 -10.85 19.81 -7.17
CA THR A 385 -9.55 19.16 -6.89
C THR A 385 -9.68 17.87 -6.08
N PHE A 386 -10.84 17.60 -5.51
CA PHE A 386 -11.18 16.37 -4.80
C PHE A 386 -12.69 16.13 -4.78
N ILE A 387 -13.07 14.90 -4.49
CA ILE A 387 -14.44 14.47 -4.21
C ILE A 387 -14.48 13.96 -2.76
N ASP A 388 -15.42 14.46 -1.97
CA ASP A 388 -15.64 14.02 -0.59
C ASP A 388 -16.84 13.06 -0.54
N VAL A 389 -16.56 11.77 -0.33
CA VAL A 389 -17.58 10.70 -0.28
C VAL A 389 -17.84 10.30 1.17
N PRO A 390 -19.07 10.42 1.70
CA PRO A 390 -19.41 9.92 3.03
C PRO A 390 -19.39 8.39 3.03
N LEU A 391 -18.73 7.78 4.02
CA LEU A 391 -18.65 6.34 4.20
C LEU A 391 -19.17 5.98 5.59
N THR A 392 -20.14 5.07 5.64
CA THR A 392 -20.66 4.53 6.90
C THR A 392 -20.10 3.14 7.12
N TYR A 393 -19.29 2.99 8.16
CA TYR A 393 -18.99 1.69 8.75
C TYR A 393 -20.24 1.24 9.52
N ASN A 394 -20.70 0.01 9.28
CA ASN A 394 -21.96 -0.49 9.82
C ASN A 394 -21.85 -1.03 11.25
N GLY A 395 -20.65 -1.06 11.84
CA GLY A 395 -20.39 -1.64 13.17
C GLY A 395 -20.18 -3.15 13.19
N THR A 396 -20.13 -3.84 12.03
CA THR A 396 -19.95 -5.30 11.96
C THR A 396 -18.52 -5.72 11.64
N GLY A 397 -18.19 -6.96 12.01
CA GLY A 397 -16.87 -7.55 11.79
C GLY A 397 -15.85 -7.18 12.87
N GLN A 398 -14.74 -7.92 12.89
CA GLN A 398 -13.62 -7.69 13.81
C GLN A 398 -12.79 -6.47 13.41
N GLY A 399 -11.86 -6.05 14.26
CA GLY A 399 -10.88 -5.00 13.97
C GLY A 399 -9.99 -5.29 12.75
N GLY A 400 -9.01 -4.41 12.55
CA GLY A 400 -8.03 -4.48 11.47
C GLY A 400 -8.46 -3.80 10.18
N TYR A 401 -7.79 -4.15 9.08
CA TYR A 401 -7.85 -3.42 7.82
C TYR A 401 -8.93 -3.93 6.85
N ARG A 402 -9.62 -3.02 6.17
CA ARG A 402 -10.57 -3.30 5.10
C ARG A 402 -10.20 -2.56 3.83
N THR A 403 -10.08 -3.32 2.74
CA THR A 403 -9.83 -2.76 1.41
C THR A 403 -11.12 -2.22 0.81
N LEU A 404 -11.18 -0.89 0.66
CA LEU A 404 -12.23 -0.19 -0.06
C LEU A 404 -11.82 -0.03 -1.52
N THR A 405 -12.68 -0.44 -2.44
CA THR A 405 -12.52 -0.22 -3.88
C THR A 405 -13.37 0.95 -4.31
N VAL A 406 -12.73 1.98 -4.90
CA VAL A 406 -13.34 3.20 -5.41
C VAL A 406 -13.37 3.14 -6.94
N ASP A 407 -14.53 3.33 -7.56
CA ASP A 407 -14.67 3.45 -9.01
C ASP A 407 -15.57 4.61 -9.45
N LEU A 408 -15.33 5.07 -10.67
CA LEU A 408 -16.22 5.96 -11.40
C LEU A 408 -17.22 5.08 -12.15
N ASN A 409 -18.50 5.11 -11.79
CA ASN A 409 -19.52 4.13 -12.19
C ASN A 409 -19.41 3.58 -13.62
N GLY A 410 -19.02 2.30 -13.73
CA GLY A 410 -18.82 1.58 -15.00
C GLY A 410 -17.37 1.55 -15.49
N SER A 411 -16.49 2.34 -14.88
CA SER A 411 -15.03 2.24 -15.00
C SER A 411 -14.53 0.95 -14.37
N THR A 412 -13.72 0.22 -15.13
CA THR A 412 -12.92 -0.89 -14.62
C THR A 412 -11.58 -0.45 -14.03
N THR A 413 -11.18 0.80 -14.25
CA THR A 413 -10.07 1.42 -13.52
C THR A 413 -10.60 1.85 -12.15
N ASN A 414 -10.07 1.25 -11.10
CA ASN A 414 -10.41 1.52 -9.72
C ASN A 414 -9.20 2.05 -8.94
N CYS A 415 -9.48 2.65 -7.79
CA CYS A 415 -8.49 2.93 -6.75
C CYS A 415 -8.78 2.07 -5.52
N THR A 416 -7.76 1.71 -4.76
CA THR A 416 -7.92 1.00 -3.48
C THR A 416 -7.51 1.91 -2.31
N TYR A 417 -8.25 1.83 -1.21
CA TYR A 417 -7.96 2.49 0.05
C TYR A 417 -8.01 1.46 1.18
N GLN A 418 -7.04 1.45 2.10
CA GLN A 418 -7.13 0.63 3.31
C GLN A 418 -7.73 1.47 4.43
N ALA A 419 -8.95 1.14 4.84
CA ALA A 419 -9.57 1.69 6.04
C ALA A 419 -9.19 0.84 7.25
N PHE A 420 -8.71 1.47 8.32
CA PHE A 420 -8.44 0.82 9.59
C PHE A 420 -9.67 0.91 10.50
N ILE A 421 -10.04 -0.22 11.11
CA ILE A 421 -11.00 -0.32 12.22
C ILE A 421 -10.20 -0.75 13.45
N ASP A 422 -10.19 0.08 14.49
CA ASP A 422 -9.67 -0.29 15.81
C ASP A 422 -10.57 -1.36 16.45
N ALA A 423 -9.95 -2.26 17.20
CA ALA A 423 -10.65 -3.11 18.15
C ALA A 423 -10.47 -2.57 19.58
N ASP A 424 -11.05 -3.33 20.50
CA ASP A 424 -11.02 -3.24 21.96
C ASP A 424 -11.06 -4.73 22.35
N SER A 425 -9.92 -5.41 22.17
CA SER A 425 -9.86 -6.87 22.01
C SER A 425 -10.19 -7.63 23.31
N ASP A 426 -9.84 -7.06 24.46
CA ASP A 426 -10.21 -7.51 25.81
C ASP A 426 -11.44 -6.79 26.43
N GLY A 427 -12.00 -5.80 25.73
CA GLY A 427 -13.17 -5.05 26.19
C GLY A 427 -12.95 -4.22 27.45
N ASP A 428 -11.72 -3.80 27.76
CA ASP A 428 -11.44 -2.86 28.84
C ASP A 428 -11.89 -1.43 28.47
N GLY A 429 -12.07 -1.10 27.19
CA GLY A 429 -12.52 0.21 26.73
C GLY A 429 -11.40 1.20 26.38
N ILE A 430 -10.15 0.77 26.45
CA ILE A 430 -9.04 1.27 25.65
C ILE A 430 -9.10 0.55 24.29
N LEU A 431 -8.49 1.13 23.25
CA LEU A 431 -8.49 0.52 21.90
C LEU A 431 -7.09 -0.03 21.63
N ASP A 432 -6.97 -1.10 20.86
CA ASP A 432 -5.69 -1.73 20.48
C ASP A 432 -4.65 -0.75 19.86
N SER A 433 -5.05 0.44 19.41
CA SER A 433 -4.12 1.49 18.96
C SER A 433 -3.49 2.36 20.06
N ALA A 434 -3.97 2.23 21.29
CA ALA A 434 -3.60 2.99 22.46
C ALA A 434 -3.34 2.11 23.70
N ASP A 435 -3.70 0.83 23.62
CA ASP A 435 -3.31 -0.19 24.57
C ASP A 435 -1.82 -0.55 24.48
N LEU A 436 -1.33 -1.29 25.47
CA LEU A 436 0.00 -1.89 25.52
C LEU A 436 -0.04 -3.41 25.84
N ASP A 437 -1.21 -3.98 26.08
CA ASP A 437 -1.46 -5.35 26.57
C ASP A 437 -2.83 -5.80 26.01
N ASP A 438 -2.89 -6.03 24.69
CA ASP A 438 -4.13 -6.13 23.89
C ASP A 438 -5.10 -7.28 24.27
N ASP A 439 -4.69 -8.19 25.17
CA ASP A 439 -5.55 -9.24 25.73
C ASP A 439 -5.64 -9.27 27.27
N ASN A 440 -5.01 -8.31 27.94
CA ASN A 440 -5.07 -8.08 29.38
C ASN A 440 -4.61 -9.28 30.23
N ASP A 441 -3.66 -10.08 29.72
CA ASP A 441 -2.99 -11.16 30.45
C ASP A 441 -1.92 -10.64 31.42
N GLY A 442 -1.38 -9.43 31.19
CA GLY A 442 -0.37 -8.79 32.02
C GLY A 442 1.04 -8.71 31.43
N ILE A 443 1.32 -9.39 30.33
CA ILE A 443 2.56 -9.30 29.55
C ILE A 443 2.31 -8.28 28.43
N PRO A 444 2.97 -7.11 28.44
CA PRO A 444 2.70 -6.11 27.39
C PRO A 444 3.18 -6.57 26.02
N ASP A 445 2.40 -6.33 24.96
CA ASP A 445 2.67 -6.52 23.51
C ASP A 445 4.16 -6.61 23.13
N SER A 446 4.93 -5.63 23.61
CA SER A 446 6.35 -5.44 23.28
C SER A 446 7.30 -6.52 23.83
N ALA A 447 6.88 -7.26 24.86
CA ALA A 447 7.55 -8.44 25.39
C ALA A 447 7.19 -9.70 24.61
N GLU A 448 5.98 -9.76 24.05
CA GLU A 448 5.41 -10.86 23.24
C GLU A 448 5.77 -10.75 21.73
N GLY A 449 6.88 -10.08 21.44
CA GLY A 449 7.40 -9.97 20.08
C GLY A 449 6.82 -8.84 19.21
N CYS A 450 5.99 -7.91 19.71
CA CYS A 450 5.66 -6.69 18.98
C CYS A 450 6.88 -5.75 18.82
N ALA A 451 7.67 -5.98 17.78
CA ALA A 451 8.90 -5.26 17.50
C ALA A 451 8.66 -4.00 16.65
N GLY A 452 8.96 -2.83 17.23
CA GLY A 452 8.92 -1.55 16.53
C GLY A 452 10.24 -1.25 15.81
N THR A 453 10.16 -0.98 14.51
CA THR A 453 11.31 -0.60 13.68
C THR A 453 11.15 0.82 13.14
N VAL A 454 12.16 1.66 13.31
CA VAL A 454 12.20 3.01 12.71
C VAL A 454 13.25 3.05 11.62
N THR A 455 12.84 3.46 10.42
CA THR A 455 13.75 3.71 9.29
C THR A 455 13.72 5.19 8.93
N MET A 456 14.85 5.87 9.07
CA MET A 456 15.00 7.28 8.70
C MET A 456 15.62 7.44 7.30
N ALA A 457 15.12 8.41 6.55
CA ALA A 457 15.58 8.73 5.20
C ALA A 457 17.00 9.32 5.22
N SER A 458 17.80 9.00 4.20
CA SER A 458 19.12 9.61 4.00
C SER A 458 19.01 10.80 3.05
N VAL A 459 19.19 12.01 3.56
CA VAL A 459 19.29 13.23 2.75
C VAL A 459 20.69 13.38 2.15
N SER A 460 20.78 14.00 0.97
CA SER A 460 22.06 14.16 0.25
C SER A 460 22.19 15.54 -0.40
N PRO A 461 23.42 16.01 -0.70
CA PRO A 461 23.63 17.21 -1.51
C PRO A 461 22.94 17.15 -2.88
N ALA A 462 22.77 15.96 -3.46
CA ALA A 462 22.04 15.78 -4.72
C ALA A 462 20.54 16.04 -4.57
N THR A 463 19.94 15.62 -3.44
CA THR A 463 18.55 15.91 -3.07
C THR A 463 18.32 17.41 -2.94
N ALA A 464 19.21 18.11 -2.22
CA ALA A 464 19.16 19.56 -2.06
C ALA A 464 19.35 20.31 -3.40
N ALA A 465 20.30 19.86 -4.24
CA ALA A 465 20.52 20.42 -5.56
C ALA A 465 19.31 20.22 -6.50
N SER A 466 18.66 19.05 -6.47
CA SER A 466 17.42 18.81 -7.23
C SER A 466 16.33 19.79 -6.82
N LEU A 467 16.09 19.92 -5.51
CA LEU A 467 15.04 20.80 -4.99
C LEU A 467 15.32 22.26 -5.35
N THR A 468 16.59 22.69 -5.27
CA THR A 468 17.07 24.03 -5.68
C THR A 468 16.88 24.31 -7.17
N ASN A 469 17.22 23.36 -8.04
CA ASN A 469 17.24 23.56 -9.48
C ASN A 469 15.86 23.39 -10.14
N THR A 470 14.96 22.60 -9.54
CA THR A 470 13.70 22.17 -10.20
C THR A 470 12.44 22.45 -9.39
N ASN A 471 12.55 22.98 -8.17
CA ASN A 471 11.50 23.02 -7.15
C ASN A 471 10.98 21.63 -6.70
N THR A 472 11.59 20.53 -7.13
CA THR A 472 11.23 19.17 -6.68
C THR A 472 12.43 18.26 -6.40
N ALA A 473 12.26 17.33 -5.48
CA ALA A 473 13.24 16.28 -5.17
C ALA A 473 12.54 15.06 -4.58
N VAL A 474 13.16 13.89 -4.72
CA VAL A 474 12.80 12.69 -3.96
C VAL A 474 13.84 12.49 -2.87
N VAL A 475 13.40 12.34 -1.62
CA VAL A 475 14.23 11.87 -0.51
C VAL A 475 14.05 10.36 -0.40
N PRO A 476 15.09 9.53 -0.68
CA PRO A 476 14.94 8.08 -0.64
C PRO A 476 14.52 7.59 0.74
N LEU A 477 13.43 6.82 0.78
CA LEU A 477 12.89 6.20 1.98
C LEU A 477 12.27 4.86 1.60
N VAL A 478 12.78 3.78 2.19
CA VAL A 478 12.34 2.41 1.95
C VAL A 478 11.85 1.86 3.30
N PRO A 479 10.54 1.73 3.52
CA PRO A 479 10.02 1.11 4.73
C PRO A 479 10.45 -0.37 4.80
N PRO A 480 10.64 -0.94 6.01
CA PRO A 480 10.89 -2.37 6.16
C PRO A 480 9.83 -3.19 5.42
N GLY A 481 10.22 -4.25 4.70
CA GLY A 481 9.28 -5.16 4.03
C GLY A 481 8.49 -4.62 2.81
N THR A 482 8.52 -3.31 2.51
CA THR A 482 7.72 -2.70 1.42
C THR A 482 8.45 -1.53 0.74
N SER A 483 7.78 -0.78 -0.14
CA SER A 483 8.39 0.34 -0.88
C SER A 483 7.39 1.45 -1.16
N LEU A 484 7.80 2.71 -0.97
CA LEU A 484 7.01 3.87 -1.37
C LEU A 484 6.97 4.03 -2.91
N PRO A 485 5.84 4.51 -3.49
CA PRO A 485 5.80 4.92 -4.89
C PRO A 485 6.88 5.96 -5.20
N GLY A 486 7.60 5.79 -6.31
CA GLY A 486 8.72 6.67 -6.65
C GLY A 486 10.00 6.46 -5.82
N GLY A 487 10.01 5.52 -4.87
CA GLY A 487 11.19 5.14 -4.09
C GLY A 487 11.52 6.05 -2.89
N GLY A 488 10.60 6.94 -2.50
CA GLY A 488 10.81 7.83 -1.36
C GLY A 488 9.80 8.96 -1.25
N VAL A 489 10.09 9.92 -0.38
CA VAL A 489 9.23 11.09 -0.14
C VAL A 489 9.47 12.13 -1.23
N THR A 490 8.45 12.44 -2.01
CA THR A 490 8.49 13.49 -3.03
C THR A 490 8.21 14.84 -2.39
N LEU A 491 9.17 15.74 -2.50
CA LEU A 491 9.11 17.13 -2.05
C LEU A 491 8.86 18.03 -3.26
N THR A 492 7.91 18.96 -3.15
CA THR A 492 7.65 19.97 -4.19
C THR A 492 7.40 21.33 -3.56
N LYS A 493 8.22 22.33 -3.88
CA LYS A 493 7.97 23.72 -3.46
C LYS A 493 6.80 24.27 -4.27
N THR A 494 5.71 24.64 -3.61
CA THR A 494 4.47 25.12 -4.25
C THR A 494 4.34 26.64 -4.24
N SER A 495 4.96 27.33 -3.28
CA SER A 495 4.92 28.79 -3.16
C SER A 495 6.15 29.36 -2.44
N GLY A 496 6.34 30.68 -2.49
CA GLY A 496 7.33 31.40 -1.68
C GLY A 496 8.54 31.98 -2.41
N THR A 497 9.35 32.73 -1.68
CA THR A 497 10.55 33.43 -2.18
C THR A 497 11.82 32.60 -2.02
N GLY A 498 12.79 32.80 -2.91
CA GLY A 498 14.02 32.00 -2.95
C GLY A 498 13.78 30.53 -3.30
N ASN A 499 14.86 29.76 -3.46
CA ASN A 499 14.80 28.29 -3.54
C ASN A 499 16.13 27.65 -3.15
N GLY A 500 16.87 28.26 -2.23
CA GLY A 500 18.13 27.71 -1.74
C GLY A 500 17.87 26.48 -0.86
N TRP A 501 18.62 25.41 -1.11
CA TRP A 501 18.66 24.23 -0.24
C TRP A 501 20.10 23.71 -0.12
N GLY A 502 20.43 23.18 1.05
CA GLY A 502 21.68 22.51 1.37
C GLY A 502 21.44 21.23 2.16
N VAL A 503 22.49 20.71 2.77
CA VAL A 503 22.39 19.70 3.83
C VAL A 503 23.29 20.12 4.97
N TYR A 504 22.86 19.86 6.20
CA TYR A 504 23.62 20.17 7.40
C TYR A 504 23.67 18.96 8.33
N THR A 505 24.83 18.75 8.97
CA THR A 505 25.04 17.68 9.96
C THR A 505 25.33 18.31 11.32
N PRO A 506 24.46 18.11 12.33
CA PRO A 506 24.69 18.56 13.70
C PRO A 506 25.98 18.02 14.35
N PRO A 507 26.46 18.65 15.44
CA PRO A 507 27.65 18.19 16.17
C PRO A 507 27.59 16.73 16.65
N VAL A 508 26.39 16.24 17.00
CA VAL A 508 26.11 14.82 17.21
C VAL A 508 25.73 14.23 15.86
N SER A 509 26.55 13.34 15.29
CA SER A 509 26.37 12.79 13.93
C SER A 509 25.38 11.62 13.83
N SER A 510 25.10 10.95 14.94
CA SER A 510 24.11 9.87 15.05
C SER A 510 23.37 9.98 16.37
N ALA A 511 22.05 9.82 16.34
CA ALA A 511 21.23 9.79 17.55
C ALA A 511 20.26 8.60 17.51
N THR A 512 19.51 8.41 18.59
CA THR A 512 18.44 7.41 18.69
C THR A 512 17.10 8.13 18.78
N LEU A 513 16.11 7.67 18.03
CA LEU A 513 14.72 8.05 18.18
C LEU A 513 13.98 6.90 18.85
N THR A 514 13.35 7.17 19.99
CA THR A 514 12.35 6.30 20.61
C THR A 514 10.95 6.79 20.22
N VAL A 515 10.11 5.88 19.72
CA VAL A 515 8.71 6.13 19.34
C VAL A 515 7.82 5.33 20.29
N ASN A 516 6.69 5.90 20.70
CA ASN A 516 5.68 5.28 21.57
C ASN A 516 6.26 4.67 22.86
N GLY A 517 7.24 5.33 23.48
CA GLY A 517 7.80 4.95 24.79
C GLY A 517 8.76 3.76 24.78
N ALA A 518 8.50 2.72 23.99
CA ALA A 518 9.25 1.46 24.03
C ALA A 518 10.28 1.26 22.89
N GLN A 519 9.99 1.74 21.67
CA GLN A 519 10.65 1.24 20.46
C GLN A 519 11.69 2.22 19.90
N SER A 520 12.96 1.79 19.79
CA SER A 520 14.11 2.66 19.53
C SER A 520 14.94 2.28 18.30
N ALA A 521 15.32 3.25 17.45
CA ALA A 521 16.33 3.03 16.41
C ALA A 521 17.32 4.19 16.25
N SER A 522 18.54 3.87 15.83
CA SER A 522 19.56 4.88 15.53
C SER A 522 19.45 5.43 14.11
N PHE A 523 19.73 6.73 13.94
CA PHE A 523 19.65 7.42 12.66
C PHE A 523 20.80 8.44 12.48
N PRO A 524 21.23 8.71 11.23
CA PRO A 524 22.15 9.79 10.92
C PRO A 524 21.45 11.15 11.07
N THR A 525 22.07 12.10 11.76
CA THR A 525 21.42 13.35 12.16
C THR A 525 21.40 14.44 11.07
N THR A 526 21.98 14.15 9.90
CA THR A 526 21.99 15.07 8.75
C THR A 526 20.56 15.36 8.26
N TYR A 527 20.21 16.64 8.07
CA TYR A 527 18.92 17.07 7.54
C TYR A 527 19.03 17.86 6.23
N LEU A 528 17.91 17.93 5.50
CA LEU A 528 17.75 18.83 4.36
C LEU A 528 17.58 20.26 4.90
N ASP A 529 18.49 21.15 4.51
CA ASP A 529 18.69 22.47 5.10
C ASP A 529 18.24 23.58 4.14
N MET A 530 17.67 24.69 4.66
CA MET A 530 16.83 25.59 3.86
C MET A 530 17.43 27.00 3.66
N THR A 531 18.48 27.07 2.85
CA THR A 531 19.24 28.31 2.70
C THR A 531 18.45 29.49 2.09
N ALA A 532 18.86 30.70 2.50
CA ALA A 532 18.33 32.01 2.09
C ALA A 532 16.87 32.30 2.53
N ALA A 533 16.04 32.86 1.64
CA ALA A 533 14.75 33.45 2.03
C ALA A 533 13.76 32.41 2.62
N VAL A 534 13.23 32.72 3.80
CA VAL A 534 12.41 31.79 4.60
C VAL A 534 11.02 31.51 4.03
N PRO A 535 10.21 32.50 3.62
CA PRO A 535 8.79 32.25 3.37
C PRO A 535 8.55 31.34 2.16
N ARG A 536 8.21 30.07 2.40
CA ARG A 536 7.88 29.09 1.36
C ARG A 536 6.90 28.02 1.85
N THR A 537 6.24 27.36 0.90
CA THR A 537 5.41 26.19 1.14
C THR A 537 5.99 24.99 0.41
N LEU A 538 6.15 23.87 1.10
CA LEU A 538 6.54 22.58 0.53
C LEU A 538 5.39 21.59 0.67
N ASN A 539 5.00 20.98 -0.44
CA ASN A 539 4.19 19.77 -0.43
C ASN A 539 5.10 18.56 -0.19
N ILE A 540 4.77 17.79 0.84
CA ILE A 540 5.45 16.56 1.26
C ILE A 540 4.51 15.42 0.87
N ASN A 541 4.95 14.53 -0.01
CA ASN A 541 4.12 13.46 -0.56
C ASN A 541 4.83 12.11 -0.45
N PHE A 542 4.26 11.20 0.36
CA PHE A 542 4.74 9.82 0.52
C PHE A 542 4.24 8.88 -0.58
N GLY A 543 3.38 9.37 -1.49
CA GLY A 543 2.83 8.64 -2.63
C GLY A 543 1.61 7.78 -2.29
N VAL A 544 1.54 7.25 -1.06
CA VAL A 544 0.39 6.53 -0.49
C VAL A 544 0.25 6.80 1.01
N THR A 545 -0.92 6.53 1.60
CA THR A 545 -1.14 6.59 3.05
C THR A 545 -0.35 5.50 3.78
N ALA A 546 0.01 5.70 5.05
CA ALA A 546 0.70 4.66 5.81
C ALA A 546 -0.21 3.44 6.02
N ASN A 547 -1.51 3.67 6.24
CA ASN A 547 -2.53 2.62 6.30
C ASN A 547 -2.58 1.73 5.04
N SER A 548 -2.20 2.23 3.85
CA SER A 548 -2.14 1.40 2.64
C SER A 548 -0.97 0.41 2.60
N LEU A 549 0.07 0.65 3.41
CA LEU A 549 1.21 -0.24 3.58
C LEU A 549 0.96 -1.28 4.67
N SER A 550 0.07 -0.96 5.62
CA SER A 550 -0.21 -1.75 6.81
C SER A 550 -1.05 -3.01 6.53
N SER A 551 -0.94 -3.94 7.47
CA SER A 551 -1.84 -5.09 7.67
C SER A 551 -2.17 -5.20 9.16
N ASN A 552 -3.07 -6.12 9.54
CA ASN A 552 -3.50 -6.29 10.94
C ASN A 552 -2.32 -6.45 11.92
N ASN A 553 -1.28 -7.15 11.49
CA ASN A 553 -0.14 -7.54 12.33
C ASN A 553 1.14 -6.73 12.02
N ASN A 554 1.05 -5.73 11.13
CA ASN A 554 2.22 -4.95 10.72
C ASN A 554 1.81 -3.52 10.31
N ARG A 555 1.98 -2.56 11.21
CA ARG A 555 1.38 -1.22 11.17
C ARG A 555 2.42 -0.13 10.92
N TYR A 556 2.32 0.56 9.79
CA TYR A 556 3.21 1.67 9.43
C TYR A 556 2.67 3.03 9.86
N GLN A 557 3.58 3.95 10.16
CA GLN A 557 3.30 5.37 10.31
C GLN A 557 4.47 6.23 9.84
N TYR A 558 4.22 7.31 9.10
CA TYR A 558 5.30 8.18 8.63
C TYR A 558 5.79 9.14 9.72
N ILE A 559 7.08 9.43 9.67
CA ILE A 559 7.77 10.33 10.60
C ILE A 559 8.24 11.59 9.85
N ILE A 560 8.07 12.75 10.45
CA ILE A 560 8.75 14.00 10.08
C ILE A 560 9.58 14.45 11.28
N GLY A 561 10.88 14.68 11.07
CA GLY A 561 11.76 15.28 12.07
C GLY A 561 12.08 16.72 11.69
N ILE A 562 11.91 17.64 12.65
CA ILE A 562 12.29 19.05 12.52
C ILE A 562 13.39 19.33 13.54
N ALA A 563 14.52 19.86 13.10
CA ALA A 563 15.65 20.23 13.96
C ALA A 563 16.15 21.63 13.65
N GLY A 564 16.90 22.19 14.57
CA GLY A 564 17.65 23.42 14.42
C GLY A 564 16.98 24.62 15.07
N LEU A 565 15.64 24.72 15.04
CA LEU A 565 14.76 25.91 15.09
C LEU A 565 15.14 27.26 15.78
N GLY A 566 16.22 27.39 16.54
CA GLY A 566 16.81 28.64 17.02
C GLY A 566 18.32 28.73 16.73
N GLY A 567 19.00 29.75 17.24
CA GLY A 567 20.41 30.06 16.93
C GLY A 567 20.54 31.46 16.35
N GLU A 568 19.62 31.83 15.46
CA GLU A 568 19.62 33.10 14.73
C GLU A 568 19.00 34.30 15.48
N GLY A 569 18.63 34.12 16.76
CA GLY A 569 18.10 35.20 17.61
C GLY A 569 16.66 35.66 17.26
N VAL A 570 16.02 35.02 16.29
CA VAL A 570 14.64 35.27 15.84
C VAL A 570 13.79 34.01 15.95
N SER A 571 12.46 34.18 15.99
CA SER A 571 11.53 33.07 15.95
C SER A 571 11.13 32.72 14.51
N VAL A 572 11.06 31.43 14.24
CA VAL A 572 10.62 30.78 13.00
C VAL A 572 9.39 29.94 13.33
N THR A 573 8.45 29.87 12.39
CA THR A 573 7.22 29.08 12.51
C THR A 573 7.06 28.15 11.30
N ASN A 574 6.84 26.86 11.57
CA ASN A 574 6.39 25.87 10.60
C ASN A 574 4.91 25.60 10.87
N THR A 575 4.05 25.66 9.86
CA THR A 575 2.63 25.29 9.99
C THR A 575 2.29 24.18 9.01
N PHE A 576 1.68 23.10 9.50
CA PHE A 576 1.28 21.94 8.70
C PHE A 576 -0.22 21.95 8.39
N SER A 577 -0.61 21.38 7.25
CA SER A 577 -2.01 21.27 6.84
C SER A 577 -2.81 20.18 7.58
N VAL A 578 -2.16 19.38 8.42
CA VAL A 578 -2.75 18.34 9.26
C VAL A 578 -2.09 18.38 10.64
N PRO A 579 -2.80 17.98 11.73
CA PRO A 579 -2.16 17.81 13.02
C PRO A 579 -1.13 16.68 12.96
N LEU A 580 0.02 16.88 13.61
CA LEU A 580 1.06 15.87 13.79
C LEU A 580 1.22 15.58 15.28
N THR A 581 1.51 14.33 15.62
CA THR A 581 1.65 13.86 17.01
C THR A 581 3.11 13.70 17.37
N VAL A 582 3.55 14.19 18.53
CA VAL A 582 4.95 14.04 19.01
C VAL A 582 5.29 12.57 19.17
N ALA A 583 6.35 12.14 18.48
CA ALA A 583 6.91 10.80 18.57
C ALA A 583 7.99 10.72 19.67
N GLY A 584 8.86 11.74 19.72
CA GLY A 584 10.02 11.81 20.61
C GLY A 584 11.00 12.91 20.21
N ASN A 585 12.13 13.01 20.90
CA ASN A 585 13.14 14.05 20.68
C ASN A 585 14.57 13.48 20.58
N ALA A 586 15.49 14.21 19.94
CA ALA A 586 16.92 13.89 19.97
C ALA A 586 17.79 15.14 20.13
N ASN A 587 18.65 15.16 21.15
CA ASN A 587 19.48 16.31 21.54
C ASN A 587 20.72 16.51 20.65
N VAL A 588 20.54 16.64 19.33
CA VAL A 588 21.64 16.60 18.36
C VAL A 588 22.61 17.80 18.39
N PHE A 589 22.25 18.85 19.13
CA PHE A 589 23.09 20.03 19.38
C PHE A 589 23.64 20.11 20.82
N ASN A 590 23.35 19.13 21.69
CA ASN A 590 23.71 19.14 23.12
C ASN A 590 23.19 20.36 23.91
N THR A 591 22.04 20.92 23.50
CA THR A 591 21.41 22.10 24.14
C THR A 591 20.29 21.71 25.11
N GLY A 592 19.65 20.56 24.90
CA GLY A 592 18.47 20.11 25.66
C GLY A 592 17.20 20.90 25.35
N ILE A 593 17.21 21.72 24.29
CA ILE A 593 16.08 22.57 23.89
C ILE A 593 15.46 22.00 22.62
N TYR A 594 14.14 21.89 22.62
CA TYR A 594 13.32 21.39 21.51
C TYR A 594 12.26 22.42 21.13
N SER A 595 11.69 22.27 19.93
CA SER A 595 10.65 23.16 19.41
C SER A 595 9.42 23.25 20.32
N LEU A 596 8.68 24.35 20.23
CA LEU A 596 7.33 24.41 20.77
C LEU A 596 6.35 23.79 19.77
N LEU A 597 5.33 23.09 20.27
CA LEU A 597 4.16 22.63 19.52
C LEU A 597 2.93 23.39 20.03
N ASP A 598 2.29 24.15 19.15
CA ASP A 598 1.16 25.06 19.43
C ASP A 598 1.40 25.96 20.68
N GLY A 599 2.67 26.30 20.93
CA GLY A 599 3.14 27.14 22.05
C GLY A 599 3.60 26.39 23.31
N ALA A 600 3.39 25.08 23.42
CA ALA A 600 3.84 24.25 24.53
C ALA A 600 5.18 23.54 24.21
N VAL A 601 5.97 23.19 25.23
CA VAL A 601 7.25 22.49 25.02
C VAL A 601 7.00 21.07 24.51
N SER A 602 7.58 20.73 23.36
CA SER A 602 7.30 19.48 22.64
C SER A 602 8.18 18.32 23.14
N THR A 603 8.13 18.04 24.45
CA THR A 603 8.90 16.96 25.13
C THR A 603 8.06 15.76 25.53
N THR A 604 6.74 15.82 25.36
CA THR A 604 5.81 14.76 25.76
C THR A 604 5.29 14.06 24.50
N PRO A 605 5.63 12.78 24.28
CA PRO A 605 5.01 11.97 23.23
C PRO A 605 3.47 11.97 23.33
N GLY A 606 2.78 11.77 22.20
CA GLY A 606 1.31 11.77 22.15
C GLY A 606 0.66 13.16 22.07
N ALA A 607 1.36 14.25 22.42
CA ALA A 607 0.85 15.60 22.20
C ALA A 607 0.66 15.89 20.69
N SER A 608 -0.46 16.49 20.29
CA SER A 608 -0.80 16.71 18.88
C SER A 608 -1.11 18.19 18.57
N GLY A 609 -0.69 18.67 17.41
CA GLY A 609 -0.90 20.06 17.00
C GLY A 609 -0.37 20.37 15.59
N THR A 610 -0.42 21.63 15.17
CA THR A 610 -0.17 22.02 13.76
C THR A 610 0.98 23.00 13.53
N THR A 611 1.37 23.75 14.56
CA THR A 611 2.26 24.89 14.48
C THR A 611 3.50 24.68 15.36
N PHE A 612 4.66 24.66 14.73
CA PHE A 612 5.95 24.40 15.39
C PHE A 612 6.81 25.65 15.37
N THR A 613 7.13 26.18 16.55
CA THR A 613 7.86 27.44 16.70
C THR A 613 9.16 27.30 17.47
N THR A 614 10.07 28.24 17.24
CA THR A 614 11.32 28.39 18.00
C THR A 614 11.02 28.56 19.50
N ASN A 615 11.50 27.63 20.32
CA ASN A 615 11.50 27.77 21.77
C ASN A 615 12.53 28.81 22.25
N THR A 616 12.38 29.35 23.47
CA THR A 616 13.35 30.32 24.02
C THR A 616 14.53 29.60 24.71
N PRO A 617 15.75 30.15 24.68
CA PRO A 617 16.13 31.42 24.04
C PRO A 617 16.46 31.24 22.54
N PHE A 618 16.08 32.23 21.73
CA PHE A 618 16.15 32.17 20.26
C PHE A 618 17.57 32.13 19.67
N ASN A 619 18.61 32.34 20.48
CA ASN A 619 20.02 32.26 20.07
C ASN A 619 20.65 30.87 20.29
N THR A 620 19.84 29.86 20.62
CA THR A 620 20.32 28.49 20.87
C THR A 620 19.70 27.51 19.86
N PRO A 621 20.52 26.72 19.12
CA PRO A 621 20.02 25.66 18.25
C PRO A 621 19.22 24.58 18.99
N GLN A 622 18.16 24.11 18.35
CA GLN A 622 17.20 23.18 18.94
C GLN A 622 17.40 21.77 18.39
N GLY A 623 17.31 20.77 19.25
CA GLY A 623 17.39 19.36 18.86
C GLY A 623 16.25 18.97 17.91
N TYR A 624 16.27 17.72 17.44
CA TYR A 624 15.10 17.19 16.73
C TYR A 624 13.91 17.08 17.68
N THR A 625 12.76 17.50 17.17
CA THR A 625 11.48 16.96 17.56
C THR A 625 10.96 16.13 16.40
N PHE A 626 10.53 14.89 16.68
CA PHE A 626 9.97 13.98 15.70
C PHE A 626 8.47 13.88 15.87
N PHE A 627 7.77 13.74 14.74
CA PHE A 627 6.32 13.71 14.71
C PHE A 627 5.80 12.58 13.82
N LEU A 628 4.78 11.90 14.31
CA LEU A 628 3.97 10.95 13.60
C LEU A 628 2.94 11.69 12.73
N VAL A 629 2.91 11.37 11.44
CA VAL A 629 1.86 11.78 10.51
C VAL A 629 0.64 10.88 10.72
N PRO A 630 -0.60 11.39 10.68
CA PRO A 630 -1.79 10.55 10.75
C PRO A 630 -1.77 9.47 9.65
N ALA A 631 -2.05 8.21 10.01
CA ALA A 631 -1.83 7.07 9.11
C ALA A 631 -2.71 7.09 7.83
N ASP A 632 -3.83 7.82 7.86
CA ASP A 632 -4.72 8.11 6.73
C ASP A 632 -4.18 9.18 5.75
N VAL A 633 -3.02 9.80 6.01
CA VAL A 633 -2.49 10.92 5.20
C VAL A 633 -1.32 10.49 4.31
N ALA A 634 -1.51 10.63 2.99
CA ALA A 634 -0.47 10.37 1.98
C ALA A 634 0.39 11.61 1.64
N SER A 635 -0.19 12.80 1.77
CA SER A 635 0.50 14.07 1.50
C SER A 635 -0.03 15.21 2.34
N LEU A 636 0.86 16.13 2.71
CA LEU A 636 0.57 17.32 3.51
C LEU A 636 1.45 18.49 3.08
N THR A 637 1.02 19.72 3.36
CA THR A 637 1.86 20.91 3.14
C THR A 637 2.47 21.39 4.45
N MET A 638 3.74 21.77 4.39
CA MET A 638 4.44 22.55 5.42
C MET A 638 4.67 23.96 4.88
N THR A 639 4.35 24.98 5.67
CA THR A 639 4.62 26.38 5.36
C THR A 639 5.55 26.99 6.40
N TRP A 640 6.67 27.55 5.96
CA TRP A 640 7.60 28.31 6.81
C TRP A 640 7.26 29.79 6.78
N THR A 641 7.29 30.43 7.96
CA THR A 641 7.27 31.88 8.12
C THR A 641 8.31 32.30 9.15
N GLY A 642 8.88 33.50 8.98
CA GLY A 642 10.05 33.96 9.74
C GLY A 642 11.00 34.76 8.85
N ASN A 643 12.09 35.28 9.43
CA ASN A 643 12.94 36.27 8.76
C ASN A 643 14.38 35.81 8.44
N ASN A 644 14.89 34.70 8.99
CA ASN A 644 16.14 34.06 8.55
C ASN A 644 16.10 32.53 8.79
N ASP A 645 16.86 31.82 7.96
CA ASP A 645 17.17 30.38 7.89
C ASP A 645 16.41 29.40 8.83
N PRO A 646 15.46 28.59 8.32
CA PRO A 646 14.95 27.43 9.01
C PRO A 646 15.75 26.17 8.65
N HIS A 647 16.70 25.85 9.52
CA HIS A 647 16.49 24.74 10.45
C HIS A 647 15.66 23.57 9.89
N GLY A 648 16.39 22.55 9.44
CA GLY A 648 15.92 21.63 8.42
C GLY A 648 15.07 20.44 8.85
N VAL A 649 14.77 19.64 7.83
CA VAL A 649 13.79 18.55 7.87
C VAL A 649 14.41 17.21 7.47
N ILE A 650 13.94 16.14 8.11
CA ILE A 650 14.20 14.74 7.75
C ILE A 650 12.87 13.97 7.77
N PHE A 651 12.82 12.84 7.06
CA PHE A 651 11.64 11.98 6.96
C PHE A 651 11.99 10.58 7.45
N GLY A 652 10.98 9.81 7.86
CA GLY A 652 11.16 8.42 8.20
C GLY A 652 9.85 7.66 8.21
N VAL A 653 9.91 6.43 8.67
CA VAL A 653 8.76 5.55 8.86
C VAL A 653 8.98 4.68 10.08
N TYR A 654 7.98 4.63 10.94
CA TYR A 654 7.81 3.65 11.99
C TYR A 654 7.03 2.46 11.44
N ASN A 655 7.39 1.26 11.84
CA ASN A 655 6.64 0.03 11.55
C ASN A 655 6.62 -0.83 12.81
N LEU A 656 5.44 -1.01 13.40
CA LEU A 656 5.19 -1.97 14.48
C LEU A 656 4.85 -3.31 13.86
N ASN A 657 5.66 -4.34 14.13
CA ASN A 657 5.44 -5.70 13.64
C ASN A 657 5.07 -6.61 14.81
N CYS A 658 3.83 -7.10 14.81
CA CYS A 658 3.24 -8.00 15.82
C CYS A 658 2.85 -9.31 15.12
N THR A 659 3.83 -10.00 14.51
CA THR A 659 3.64 -11.29 13.83
C THR A 659 4.25 -12.47 14.58
N ALA A 660 4.47 -12.33 15.89
CA ALA A 660 4.78 -13.45 16.76
C ALA A 660 3.53 -14.33 16.93
N ASP A 661 3.74 -15.64 16.86
CA ASP A 661 2.77 -16.73 16.85
C ASP A 661 3.64 -17.95 17.21
N THR A 662 3.79 -18.20 18.52
CA THR A 662 4.83 -19.09 19.06
C THR A 662 4.55 -20.56 18.77
N ASP A 663 3.29 -21.01 18.89
CA ASP A 663 2.88 -22.38 18.63
C ASP A 663 2.50 -22.66 17.16
N GLY A 664 2.12 -21.62 16.40
CA GLY A 664 1.72 -21.70 14.99
C GLY A 664 0.22 -21.96 14.75
N ASP A 665 -0.67 -21.69 15.71
CA ASP A 665 -2.11 -21.90 15.57
C ASP A 665 -2.82 -20.84 14.68
N GLY A 666 -2.26 -19.64 14.60
CA GLY A 666 -2.76 -18.51 13.82
C GLY A 666 -3.41 -17.38 14.62
N THR A 667 -3.46 -17.49 15.95
CA THR A 667 -3.52 -16.40 16.93
C THR A 667 -2.11 -15.81 17.03
N VAL A 668 -2.00 -14.54 17.44
CA VAL A 668 -0.68 -13.92 17.70
C VAL A 668 -0.53 -13.72 19.18
N ASN A 669 0.69 -13.86 19.72
CA ASN A 669 0.95 -13.92 21.17
C ASN A 669 0.15 -12.87 21.96
N ARG A 670 0.23 -11.59 21.57
CA ARG A 670 -0.54 -10.44 22.12
C ARG A 670 -2.08 -10.46 21.98
N LEU A 671 -2.66 -11.63 21.70
CA LEU A 671 -4.09 -11.96 21.58
C LEU A 671 -4.36 -13.43 21.98
N ASP A 672 -3.34 -14.16 22.44
CA ASP A 672 -3.39 -15.57 22.80
C ASP A 672 -3.00 -15.76 24.26
N LEU A 673 -3.91 -16.35 25.02
CA LEU A 673 -3.76 -16.49 26.46
C LEU A 673 -2.89 -17.71 26.88
N ASP A 674 -2.36 -18.48 25.92
CA ASP A 674 -1.46 -19.64 26.08
C ASP A 674 -0.56 -19.74 24.83
N SER A 675 0.30 -18.73 24.59
CA SER A 675 1.05 -18.50 23.34
C SER A 675 1.90 -19.69 22.88
N ASP A 676 2.37 -20.53 23.81
CA ASP A 676 3.16 -21.71 23.49
C ASP A 676 2.37 -23.03 23.49
N ASN A 677 1.11 -22.98 23.93
CA ASN A 677 0.12 -24.05 23.88
C ASN A 677 0.52 -25.29 24.70
N ASP A 678 1.16 -25.10 25.88
CA ASP A 678 1.46 -26.19 26.81
C ASP A 678 0.34 -26.48 27.83
N GLY A 679 -0.68 -25.61 27.87
CA GLY A 679 -1.85 -25.74 28.73
C GLY A 679 -1.71 -25.02 30.07
N CYS A 680 -0.78 -24.07 30.15
CA CYS A 680 -0.79 -23.03 31.17
C CYS A 680 -1.50 -21.77 30.64
N LEU A 681 -1.23 -20.62 31.25
CA LEU A 681 -1.74 -19.33 30.79
C LEU A 681 -0.60 -18.33 30.93
N ASP A 682 -0.37 -17.56 29.88
CA ASP A 682 0.75 -16.62 29.76
C ASP A 682 0.83 -15.69 30.99
N ALA A 683 -0.34 -15.22 31.45
CA ALA A 683 -0.51 -14.42 32.66
C ALA A 683 0.15 -15.00 33.92
N MET A 684 0.29 -16.33 34.03
CA MET A 684 0.94 -17.04 35.15
C MET A 684 2.40 -17.45 34.86
N GLU A 685 2.83 -17.40 33.60
CA GLU A 685 4.17 -17.80 33.15
C GLU A 685 5.09 -16.61 32.90
N GLY A 686 4.51 -15.41 32.82
CA GLY A 686 5.22 -14.14 32.96
C GLY A 686 6.05 -14.07 34.25
N ASP A 687 6.99 -13.12 34.28
CA ASP A 687 8.07 -13.09 35.28
C ASP A 687 7.69 -12.57 36.69
N GLU A 688 6.40 -12.39 36.99
CA GLU A 688 5.89 -11.91 38.28
C GLU A 688 5.08 -12.96 39.07
N ASN A 689 4.40 -12.51 40.15
CA ASN A 689 3.79 -13.38 41.15
C ASN A 689 2.28 -13.55 40.96
N VAL A 690 1.84 -13.72 39.71
CA VAL A 690 0.43 -13.96 39.40
C VAL A 690 -0.01 -15.31 39.98
N ALA A 691 -1.00 -15.25 40.87
CA ALA A 691 -1.61 -16.43 41.46
C ALA A 691 -2.91 -16.77 40.74
N TYR A 692 -3.25 -18.05 40.62
CA TYR A 692 -4.50 -18.53 40.01
C TYR A 692 -5.78 -17.84 40.55
N SER A 693 -5.77 -17.32 41.78
CA SER A 693 -6.88 -16.55 42.36
C SER A 693 -7.01 -15.11 41.86
N MET A 694 -6.05 -14.60 41.07
CA MET A 694 -6.07 -13.29 40.42
C MET A 694 -6.71 -13.34 39.04
N LEU A 695 -6.75 -14.53 38.41
CA LEU A 695 -7.30 -14.73 37.08
C LEU A 695 -8.82 -14.59 37.06
N VAL A 696 -9.33 -13.95 36.01
CA VAL A 696 -10.75 -13.82 35.69
C VAL A 696 -11.06 -14.58 34.40
N GLY A 697 -12.33 -14.69 34.00
CA GLY A 697 -12.67 -15.22 32.67
C GLY A 697 -12.44 -14.12 31.63
N ALA A 698 -11.70 -14.41 30.56
CA ALA A 698 -11.32 -13.44 29.54
C ALA A 698 -12.53 -12.90 28.75
N HIS A 699 -12.29 -11.84 27.96
CA HIS A 699 -13.34 -11.22 27.15
C HIS A 699 -13.86 -12.14 26.04
N ALA A 700 -15.07 -11.84 25.55
CA ALA A 700 -15.70 -12.55 24.45
C ALA A 700 -15.05 -12.22 23.09
N GLY A 701 -13.88 -12.81 22.83
CA GLY A 701 -13.11 -12.64 21.60
C GLY A 701 -11.75 -13.32 21.68
N LEU A 702 -11.15 -13.29 22.87
CA LEU A 702 -9.87 -13.90 23.22
C LEU A 702 -10.00 -15.42 23.48
N SER A 703 -8.90 -16.13 23.27
CA SER A 703 -8.78 -17.57 23.52
C SER A 703 -7.35 -17.98 23.82
N VAL A 704 -7.18 -19.22 24.29
CA VAL A 704 -5.90 -19.94 24.47
C VAL A 704 -5.50 -20.71 23.19
N GLY A 705 -5.70 -20.08 22.04
CA GLY A 705 -5.50 -20.70 20.72
C GLY A 705 -6.20 -22.07 20.48
N THR A 706 -5.71 -22.78 19.47
CA THR A 706 -6.21 -24.04 18.93
C THR A 706 -5.26 -25.17 19.28
N GLY A 707 -5.45 -25.74 20.46
CA GLY A 707 -4.72 -26.92 20.92
C GLY A 707 -4.66 -26.99 22.43
N SER A 708 -4.77 -25.82 23.07
CA SER A 708 -4.59 -25.68 24.49
C SER A 708 -5.62 -26.47 25.28
N SER A 709 -5.20 -26.88 26.47
CA SER A 709 -6.07 -27.45 27.49
C SER A 709 -6.38 -26.49 28.64
N ALA A 710 -5.86 -25.28 28.59
CA ALA A 710 -6.17 -24.20 29.51
C ALA A 710 -7.61 -23.68 29.32
N ALA A 711 -8.04 -22.83 30.23
CA ALA A 711 -9.32 -22.14 30.14
C ALA A 711 -9.06 -20.67 29.84
N SER A 712 -9.76 -20.07 28.86
CA SER A 712 -9.60 -18.66 28.49
C SER A 712 -9.81 -17.72 29.67
N GLN A 713 -8.69 -17.31 30.27
CA GLN A 713 -8.61 -16.53 31.49
C GLN A 713 -7.39 -15.63 31.44
N ASN A 714 -7.52 -14.41 31.95
CA ASN A 714 -6.51 -13.37 31.95
C ASN A 714 -6.59 -12.58 33.28
N LEU A 715 -5.90 -11.45 33.42
CA LEU A 715 -5.94 -10.64 34.65
C LEU A 715 -7.11 -9.65 34.69
N CYS A 716 -7.65 -9.22 33.55
CA CYS A 716 -8.73 -8.24 33.50
C CYS A 716 -9.69 -8.43 32.32
N ASN A 717 -10.96 -8.06 32.50
CA ASN A 717 -12.00 -8.17 31.45
C ASN A 717 -12.95 -6.96 31.40
N ALA A 718 -12.52 -5.84 31.98
CA ALA A 718 -13.29 -4.60 32.08
C ALA A 718 -12.42 -3.41 32.56
N ALA A 719 -12.73 -2.20 32.07
CA ALA A 719 -12.09 -0.90 32.33
C ALA A 719 -11.54 -0.56 33.74
N ASN A 720 -11.98 -1.26 34.79
CA ASN A 720 -11.66 -0.92 36.18
C ASN A 720 -10.56 -1.80 36.82
N CYS A 721 -9.93 -2.71 36.07
CA CYS A 721 -8.74 -3.46 36.51
C CYS A 721 -7.46 -3.12 35.75
N VAL A 722 -7.46 -2.07 34.92
CA VAL A 722 -6.32 -1.64 34.11
C VAL A 722 -5.79 -0.27 34.50
N ASN A 723 -4.58 0.06 34.03
CA ASN A 723 -4.04 1.41 34.11
C ASN A 723 -4.45 2.27 32.88
N VAL A 724 -3.93 3.50 32.75
CA VAL A 724 -4.30 4.43 31.66
C VAL A 724 -3.78 4.00 30.26
N ASN A 725 -2.97 2.95 30.19
CA ASN A 725 -2.41 2.35 28.99
C ASN A 725 -2.71 0.83 28.95
N GLY A 726 -3.86 0.40 29.46
CA GLY A 726 -4.41 -0.97 29.34
C GLY A 726 -3.79 -2.07 30.20
N VAL A 727 -2.52 -1.96 30.58
CA VAL A 727 -1.86 -2.99 31.40
C VAL A 727 -2.59 -3.23 32.75
N PRO A 728 -2.92 -4.48 33.15
CA PRO A 728 -3.60 -4.83 34.40
C PRO A 728 -2.91 -4.31 35.67
N VAL A 729 -3.66 -3.73 36.61
CA VAL A 729 -3.10 -3.14 37.84
C VAL A 729 -2.45 -4.15 38.79
N GLN A 730 -2.68 -5.44 38.57
CA GLN A 730 -2.11 -6.55 39.34
C GLN A 730 -0.58 -6.60 39.22
N VAL A 731 -0.08 -6.37 38.00
CA VAL A 731 1.32 -6.55 37.53
C VAL A 731 2.00 -5.21 37.19
N ASN A 732 1.45 -4.13 37.75
CA ASN A 732 2.04 -2.79 37.65
C ASN A 732 2.75 -2.44 38.96
N ALA A 733 3.77 -1.57 38.88
CA ALA A 733 4.59 -1.13 40.01
C ALA A 733 3.78 -0.81 41.30
N GLY A 734 3.98 -1.60 42.35
CA GLY A 734 3.26 -1.57 43.62
C GLY A 734 1.99 -2.44 43.69
N GLY A 735 1.73 -3.23 42.65
CA GLY A 735 0.62 -4.18 42.55
C GLY A 735 0.81 -5.44 43.41
N PRO A 736 -0.23 -6.28 43.54
CA PRO A 736 -0.19 -7.52 44.31
C PRO A 736 0.66 -8.65 43.70
N ALA A 737 0.92 -8.64 42.39
CA ALA A 737 1.81 -9.58 41.71
C ALA A 737 3.23 -9.02 41.50
N ASP A 738 3.36 -7.69 41.40
CA ASP A 738 4.62 -6.98 41.12
C ASP A 738 5.80 -7.41 42.01
N THR A 739 6.91 -7.75 41.36
CA THR A 739 8.20 -8.01 42.04
C THR A 739 9.37 -7.15 41.53
N LEU A 740 9.24 -6.53 40.36
CA LEU A 740 10.34 -5.86 39.65
C LEU A 740 10.20 -4.33 39.62
N GLY A 741 9.03 -3.79 39.97
CA GLY A 741 8.68 -2.37 39.88
C GLY A 741 8.41 -1.91 38.45
N THR A 742 8.00 -2.81 37.57
CA THR A 742 7.76 -2.59 36.13
C THR A 742 6.33 -2.17 35.82
N GLN A 743 6.04 -1.92 34.54
CA GLN A 743 4.68 -1.81 34.02
C GLN A 743 4.44 -3.09 33.22
N GLY A 744 3.63 -3.99 33.78
CA GLY A 744 3.45 -5.34 33.25
C GLY A 744 4.61 -6.28 33.60
N GLN A 745 4.39 -7.54 33.25
CA GLN A 745 5.32 -8.65 33.36
C GLN A 745 6.26 -8.69 32.15
N GLY A 746 7.45 -9.27 32.31
CA GLY A 746 8.19 -9.84 31.17
C GLY A 746 7.64 -11.23 30.83
N ALA A 747 7.84 -11.69 29.59
CA ALA A 747 7.26 -12.94 29.08
C ALA A 747 7.62 -14.23 29.87
N GLY A 748 8.68 -14.22 30.68
CA GLY A 748 9.03 -15.35 31.55
C GLY A 748 9.25 -16.66 30.78
N ASP A 749 8.37 -17.64 30.99
CA ASP A 749 8.34 -18.92 30.26
C ASP A 749 7.14 -19.06 29.28
N SER A 750 6.28 -18.05 29.07
CA SER A 750 5.04 -18.15 28.24
C SER A 750 5.25 -18.43 26.75
N GLU A 751 6.47 -18.26 26.25
CA GLU A 751 6.85 -18.56 24.85
C GLU A 751 7.68 -19.86 24.74
N ASN A 752 7.57 -20.79 25.69
CA ASN A 752 8.50 -21.92 25.87
C ASN A 752 7.80 -23.23 26.28
N ALA A 753 7.11 -23.86 25.32
CA ALA A 753 6.28 -25.09 25.46
C ALA A 753 6.99 -26.38 25.98
N LEU A 754 8.22 -26.24 26.46
CA LEU A 754 8.97 -27.23 27.21
C LEU A 754 8.86 -27.03 28.74
N VAL A 755 8.26 -25.93 29.21
CA VAL A 755 8.32 -25.44 30.61
C VAL A 755 6.97 -24.91 31.13
N SER A 756 5.99 -25.78 31.30
CA SER A 756 4.74 -25.48 32.04
C SER A 756 4.98 -25.01 33.48
N ALA A 757 5.09 -23.70 33.67
CA ALA A 757 5.36 -23.01 34.93
C ALA A 757 4.14 -23.01 35.87
N CYS A 758 2.94 -23.23 35.33
CA CYS A 758 1.72 -23.59 36.08
C CYS A 758 1.93 -24.67 37.16
N TYR A 759 2.90 -25.55 36.98
CA TYR A 759 3.18 -26.67 37.88
C TYR A 759 4.55 -26.48 38.54
N CYS A 760 4.56 -25.90 39.74
CA CYS A 760 5.80 -25.57 40.47
C CYS A 760 6.84 -26.71 40.55
N TYR A 761 7.84 -26.68 39.66
CA TYR A 761 9.00 -27.57 39.65
C TYR A 761 10.25 -26.85 40.19
N LYS A 762 10.35 -26.65 41.51
CA LYS A 762 11.58 -26.08 42.08
C LYS A 762 12.78 -27.02 41.83
N PRO A 763 13.83 -26.61 41.07
CA PRO A 763 15.01 -27.44 40.88
C PRO A 763 15.71 -27.63 42.23
N VAL A 764 16.06 -28.87 42.58
CA VAL A 764 16.46 -29.26 43.95
C VAL A 764 17.83 -28.67 44.38
N VAL A 765 18.51 -27.88 43.54
CA VAL A 765 19.86 -27.37 43.82
C VAL A 765 19.99 -25.90 43.42
N ALA A 766 20.08 -25.01 44.43
CA ALA A 766 20.35 -23.58 44.24
C ALA A 766 21.85 -23.22 44.27
N THR A 767 22.77 -24.17 44.52
CA THR A 767 24.22 -23.87 44.52
C THR A 767 25.10 -25.14 44.49
N GLY A 768 25.91 -25.31 43.44
CA GLY A 768 27.21 -26.00 43.42
C GLY A 768 27.35 -27.48 43.82
N GLY A 769 26.32 -28.14 44.34
CA GLY A 769 26.39 -29.53 44.84
C GLY A 769 26.23 -30.60 43.75
N THR A 770 26.86 -31.76 43.94
CA THR A 770 26.69 -32.92 43.06
C THR A 770 25.28 -33.48 43.18
N VAL A 771 24.49 -33.43 42.10
CA VAL A 771 23.08 -33.87 42.13
C VAL A 771 22.99 -35.40 42.24
N LEU A 772 22.68 -35.91 43.44
CA LEU A 772 22.58 -37.34 43.72
C LEU A 772 21.30 -37.96 43.13
N ASN A 773 21.39 -39.20 42.68
CA ASN A 773 20.21 -39.97 42.23
C ASN A 773 19.28 -40.26 43.43
N THR A 774 17.97 -40.15 43.24
CA THR A 774 17.01 -40.66 44.22
C THR A 774 17.05 -42.19 44.17
N LEU A 775 17.48 -42.84 45.25
CA LEU A 775 17.67 -44.31 45.29
C LEU A 775 16.45 -45.08 45.81
N GLN A 776 15.50 -44.40 46.44
CA GLN A 776 14.29 -44.98 47.02
C GLN A 776 13.04 -44.41 46.35
N GLY A 777 12.03 -45.25 46.10
CA GLY A 777 10.73 -44.73 45.69
C GLY A 777 9.59 -45.74 45.82
N ILE A 778 8.36 -45.21 45.83
CA ILE A 778 7.11 -45.96 45.79
C ILE A 778 6.30 -45.50 44.56
N THR A 779 5.93 -46.42 43.68
CA THR A 779 5.13 -46.13 42.47
C THR A 779 3.93 -47.05 42.37
N SER A 780 2.76 -46.48 42.08
CA SER A 780 1.58 -47.25 41.71
C SER A 780 1.54 -47.62 40.21
N LEU A 781 2.55 -47.22 39.44
CA LEU A 781 2.66 -47.40 37.98
C LEU A 781 3.62 -48.54 37.59
N GLY A 782 4.08 -49.34 38.56
CA GLY A 782 4.90 -50.53 38.31
C GLY A 782 6.35 -50.27 37.89
N ARG A 783 6.87 -49.04 38.06
CA ARG A 783 8.20 -48.63 37.60
C ARG A 783 9.37 -49.00 38.53
N ALA A 784 9.11 -49.61 39.69
CA ALA A 784 10.14 -50.05 40.63
C ALA A 784 10.77 -51.39 40.20
N GLY A 785 12.09 -51.46 39.98
CA GLY A 785 12.72 -52.77 39.75
C GLY A 785 14.11 -52.89 39.11
N GLY A 786 14.92 -51.84 38.98
CA GLY A 786 16.27 -52.02 38.39
C GLY A 786 17.30 -50.97 38.77
N ASN A 787 18.51 -51.41 39.13
CA ASN A 787 19.69 -50.55 39.14
C ASN A 787 19.92 -50.05 37.70
N ASN A 788 20.05 -48.73 37.52
CA ASN A 788 20.07 -48.03 36.23
C ASN A 788 18.80 -48.16 35.35
N ALA A 789 17.66 -48.63 35.89
CA ALA A 789 16.38 -48.37 35.24
C ALA A 789 15.95 -46.91 35.51
N ASN A 790 15.21 -46.30 34.57
CA ASN A 790 14.89 -44.86 34.60
C ASN A 790 14.10 -44.36 35.83
N TRP A 791 13.69 -45.21 36.77
CA TRP A 791 12.92 -44.80 37.94
C TRP A 791 13.35 -45.57 39.19
N PRO A 792 13.48 -44.95 40.38
CA PRO A 792 13.21 -43.54 40.68
C PRO A 792 14.35 -42.57 40.30
N MET A 793 15.49 -43.09 39.84
CA MET A 793 16.75 -42.33 39.68
C MET A 793 16.74 -41.21 38.62
N VAL A 794 15.74 -41.12 37.73
CA VAL A 794 15.52 -39.92 36.88
C VAL A 794 15.13 -38.70 37.72
N ARG A 795 14.50 -38.91 38.89
CA ARG A 795 14.35 -37.87 39.89
C ARG A 795 15.65 -37.81 40.69
N LYS A 796 16.23 -36.63 40.83
CA LYS A 796 17.49 -36.41 41.55
C LYS A 796 17.28 -35.46 42.72
N GLY A 797 18.12 -35.57 43.74
CA GLY A 797 18.10 -34.73 44.94
C GLY A 797 17.03 -35.09 45.99
N ALA A 798 16.10 -36.01 45.72
CA ALA A 798 15.12 -36.44 46.71
C ALA A 798 15.62 -37.64 47.55
N TRP A 799 15.21 -37.69 48.81
CA TRP A 799 15.42 -38.85 49.68
C TRP A 799 14.48 -40.02 49.33
N THR A 800 13.29 -39.73 48.79
CA THR A 800 12.33 -40.73 48.32
C THR A 800 11.47 -40.10 47.22
N ALA A 801 11.21 -40.84 46.14
CA ALA A 801 10.22 -40.48 45.12
C ALA A 801 8.88 -41.20 45.36
N LEU A 802 7.77 -40.47 45.38
CA LEU A 802 6.42 -41.04 45.40
C LEU A 802 5.73 -40.77 44.06
N GLU A 803 5.00 -41.75 43.54
CA GLU A 803 4.41 -41.67 42.19
C GLU A 803 3.06 -42.39 42.08
N SER A 804 2.04 -41.67 41.58
CA SER A 804 0.75 -42.24 41.20
C SER A 804 0.03 -41.36 40.18
N ARG A 805 -0.90 -41.95 39.41
CA ARG A 805 -1.86 -41.21 38.58
C ARG A 805 -3.21 -40.96 39.28
N THR A 806 -3.62 -41.82 40.20
CA THR A 806 -4.99 -41.84 40.75
C THR A 806 -5.09 -42.29 42.21
N LYS A 807 -3.99 -42.69 42.86
CA LYS A 807 -3.98 -43.12 44.26
C LYS A 807 -3.25 -42.09 45.11
N GLY A 808 -3.93 -41.55 46.11
CA GLY A 808 -3.31 -40.66 47.10
C GLY A 808 -2.32 -41.39 48.01
N PHE A 809 -1.35 -40.65 48.53
CA PHE A 809 -0.48 -41.10 49.61
C PHE A 809 -1.24 -40.98 50.94
N VAL A 810 -1.63 -42.10 51.53
CA VAL A 810 -2.38 -42.14 52.79
C VAL A 810 -1.44 -42.44 53.94
N ILE A 811 -1.39 -41.53 54.91
CA ILE A 811 -0.61 -41.64 56.15
C ILE A 811 -1.51 -41.62 57.37
N ASN A 812 -1.00 -42.12 58.49
CA ASN A 812 -1.72 -42.12 59.75
C ASN A 812 -2.04 -40.68 60.18
N ARG A 813 -3.32 -40.40 60.41
CA ARG A 813 -3.84 -39.11 60.88
C ARG A 813 -4.00 -39.18 62.40
N LEU A 814 -3.28 -38.33 63.13
CA LEU A 814 -3.24 -38.32 64.59
C LEU A 814 -3.38 -36.88 65.11
N THR A 815 -3.96 -36.70 66.29
CA THR A 815 -3.92 -35.43 67.03
C THR A 815 -2.55 -35.21 67.68
N THR A 816 -2.20 -33.97 68.03
CA THR A 816 -0.98 -33.68 68.80
C THR A 816 -0.87 -34.53 70.07
N ALA A 817 -1.98 -34.72 70.79
CA ALA A 817 -2.02 -35.56 72.00
C ALA A 817 -1.72 -37.05 71.71
N GLN A 818 -2.21 -37.59 70.60
CA GLN A 818 -1.89 -38.97 70.17
C GLN A 818 -0.43 -39.11 69.73
N ILE A 819 0.15 -38.08 69.10
CA ILE A 819 1.56 -38.06 68.70
C ILE A 819 2.48 -38.00 69.93
N SER A 820 2.16 -37.17 70.92
CA SER A 820 2.88 -37.12 72.20
C SER A 820 2.74 -38.40 73.03
N ALA A 821 1.72 -39.22 72.79
CA ALA A 821 1.50 -40.50 73.46
C ALA A 821 2.26 -41.68 72.82
N ILE A 822 2.94 -41.49 71.68
CA ILE A 822 3.77 -42.54 71.07
C ILE A 822 4.94 -42.85 72.02
N PRO A 823 5.12 -44.11 72.46
CA PRO A 823 6.22 -44.47 73.36
C PRO A 823 7.58 -44.12 72.75
N ALA A 824 8.48 -43.52 73.55
CA ALA A 824 9.77 -43.05 73.05
C ALA A 824 10.62 -44.15 72.39
N ALA A 825 10.49 -45.40 72.83
CA ALA A 825 11.17 -46.56 72.23
C ALA A 825 10.64 -46.96 70.83
N ASN A 826 9.49 -46.43 70.41
CA ASN A 826 8.88 -46.69 69.10
C ASN A 826 9.11 -45.54 68.11
N LEU A 827 9.66 -44.41 68.56
CA LEU A 827 9.98 -43.28 67.67
C LEU A 827 11.24 -43.60 66.87
N VAL A 828 11.21 -43.29 65.59
CA VAL A 828 12.33 -43.46 64.67
C VAL A 828 12.48 -42.21 63.80
N GLU A 829 13.71 -41.91 63.41
CA GLU A 829 14.00 -40.87 62.43
C GLU A 829 13.30 -41.19 61.10
N GLY A 830 12.68 -40.18 60.47
CA GLY A 830 11.85 -40.34 59.27
C GLY A 830 10.43 -40.85 59.52
N MET A 831 9.98 -41.04 60.77
CA MET A 831 8.56 -41.38 61.04
C MET A 831 7.66 -40.22 60.57
N MET A 832 6.61 -40.53 59.81
CA MET A 832 5.68 -39.53 59.25
C MET A 832 4.24 -39.75 59.72
N VAL A 833 3.55 -38.66 60.06
CA VAL A 833 2.12 -38.63 60.44
C VAL A 833 1.47 -37.34 59.95
N TYR A 834 0.16 -37.35 59.68
CA TYR A 834 -0.58 -36.09 59.51
C TYR A 834 -1.13 -35.65 60.87
N ASN A 835 -0.71 -34.49 61.36
CA ASN A 835 -1.22 -33.94 62.61
C ASN A 835 -2.53 -33.18 62.35
N THR A 836 -3.66 -33.77 62.75
CA THR A 836 -5.00 -33.18 62.59
C THR A 836 -5.34 -32.09 63.62
N SER A 837 -4.41 -31.73 64.49
CA SER A 837 -4.53 -30.61 65.43
C SER A 837 -3.69 -29.40 65.01
N LEU A 838 -2.77 -29.58 64.05
CA LEU A 838 -1.91 -28.53 63.48
C LEU A 838 -2.06 -28.41 61.95
N ASP A 839 -2.96 -29.22 61.36
CA ASP A 839 -3.21 -29.39 59.93
C ASP A 839 -1.95 -29.47 59.05
N CYS A 840 -0.96 -30.25 59.48
CA CYS A 840 0.29 -30.43 58.74
C CYS A 840 0.80 -31.88 58.72
N LEU A 841 1.60 -32.18 57.69
CA LEU A 841 2.46 -33.35 57.68
C LEU A 841 3.58 -33.13 58.70
N GLN A 842 3.72 -34.02 59.70
CA GLN A 842 4.86 -34.01 60.60
C GLN A 842 5.82 -35.16 60.28
N VAL A 843 7.12 -34.84 60.33
CA VAL A 843 8.22 -35.80 60.20
C VAL A 843 9.04 -35.77 61.48
N ASN A 844 9.38 -36.92 62.04
CA ASN A 844 10.28 -36.99 63.18
C ASN A 844 11.74 -36.99 62.69
N THR A 845 12.46 -35.90 62.91
CA THR A 845 13.82 -35.64 62.38
C THR A 845 14.95 -36.15 63.27
N THR A 846 14.66 -36.73 64.45
CA THR A 846 15.69 -37.22 65.39
C THR A 846 15.38 -38.56 66.04
N GLY A 847 14.21 -39.15 65.78
CA GLY A 847 13.73 -40.36 66.47
C GLY A 847 13.39 -40.13 67.94
N THR A 848 13.19 -38.88 68.38
CA THR A 848 12.89 -38.55 69.78
C THR A 848 11.54 -37.83 69.93
N PRO A 849 10.94 -37.74 71.14
CA PRO A 849 9.69 -37.01 71.34
C PRO A 849 9.75 -35.52 70.95
N ALA A 850 10.94 -34.91 70.96
CA ALA A 850 11.17 -33.53 70.54
C ALA A 850 11.46 -33.38 69.04
N GLY A 851 11.61 -34.49 68.30
CA GLY A 851 12.00 -34.49 66.88
C GLY A 851 10.88 -34.15 65.89
N TRP A 852 9.65 -33.94 66.32
CA TRP A 852 8.51 -33.73 65.42
C TRP A 852 8.55 -32.34 64.77
N SER A 853 8.98 -32.28 63.51
CA SER A 853 8.98 -31.08 62.68
C SER A 853 7.74 -31.05 61.78
N CYS A 854 7.05 -29.91 61.73
CA CYS A 854 5.83 -29.70 60.95
C CYS A 854 6.19 -29.13 59.57
N LEU A 855 5.78 -29.82 58.51
CA LEU A 855 5.82 -29.37 57.12
C LEU A 855 4.48 -28.72 56.80
N ASN A 856 4.28 -27.49 57.28
CA ASN A 856 3.11 -26.64 57.03
C ASN A 856 3.38 -25.55 55.98
N THR A 857 4.64 -25.19 55.75
CA THR A 857 5.02 -24.37 54.60
C THR A 857 5.00 -25.24 53.34
N GLN A 858 3.97 -25.08 52.52
CA GLN A 858 4.00 -25.52 51.12
C GLN A 858 5.21 -24.86 50.47
N SER A 859 6.09 -25.60 49.79
CA SER A 859 7.39 -25.09 49.33
C SER A 859 7.34 -24.24 48.05
N CYS A 860 6.16 -23.74 47.69
CA CYS A 860 5.95 -22.68 46.71
C CYS A 860 5.00 -21.61 47.31
N PRO A 861 5.55 -20.64 48.05
CA PRO A 861 4.97 -19.31 48.21
C PRO A 861 6.00 -18.25 47.81
N ALA A 862 5.60 -17.34 46.92
CA ALA A 862 6.49 -16.54 46.08
C ALA A 862 7.15 -17.36 44.95
N ASN A 863 6.74 -17.03 43.71
CA ASN A 863 7.70 -16.79 42.64
C ASN A 863 8.71 -15.72 43.15
#